data_AF-A0A522YG74-F1
#
_entry.id   AF-A0A522YG74-F1
#
_cell.length_a   1.000
_cell.length_b   1.000
_cell.length_c   1.000
_cell.angle_alpha   90.00
_cell.angle_beta   90.00
_cell.angle_gamma   90.00
#
_symmetry.space_group_name_H-M   'P 1'
#
loop_
_entity.id
_entity.type
_entity.pdbx_description
1 polymer ?
#
loop_
_entity_poly.entity_id
_entity_poly.type
_entity_poly.pdbx_seq_one_letter_code
_entity_poly.pdbx_strand_id
1 'polypeptide(L)'
;MPDDRPQRRGLPAQPGAGPAPPEAEAGPQRPGQEGQAQGRQEGPAAAARAAPAVAGDVQGGRRAHPPGRRRAREGEPQAPADERLGEGRRSRGRLVKAALALLLALAAPARAALSINATPNRTTVALDEQLVLTVSVQGDAMSLPDPELPSMPRFNVHNAGRSQAMTMMNGRVSNTAEYTYILVPRLVGNAVIPPISVRAGGETAQTEPIAVVIERPGQAAQQTPQAAAPAGAPARARRANGPAPVFVTAETDKKTVYANEQVVFSVKFHYSIPLLGNAEWTPPDTTGMLSEDLPPSPARTVAFEGRNYNVSEVKIALFPLTPGPKTVGAGTIRCQVQKGVDVDPFAGDFFRQFFSAGLTMAEPVSLQTKPLQLTVKPLPEAGKPVGFGGAVGRFRVKAELDKSTVKAGDAVNLTVTVEGNGNLKALGELPLPDIPQFRAYETVTSLNQSKDEQGVRGSKVYKTVLVPKVSGDLAVPPIPFSYFDPAAEKYVTAQTPPLKLDVTPGDPTQAPVGFSATPGAAPSGITAVSEDIRHVRARPGFDGAARAAAAVAGAGLLHAVPAATLAFAGLVAGWRAREDSDPARSRARRAAKAADERLGKSRATKALAESSALVGDALVGYLADKLSVPPSGLTARQAVDALRRRWPKMPEGHLEQVKRLWGEMERIRYAPTTVRDLDVANLREAVKELIVALEEAAS
;
A
#
# COMPACT_ATOMS: atom_id res chain seq x y z
N MET A 1 5.67 62.59 55.07
CA MET A 1 6.36 63.88 55.19
C MET A 1 7.49 63.93 54.18
N PRO A 2 7.70 65.03 53.48
CA PRO A 2 6.67 65.98 53.02
C PRO A 2 6.79 66.30 51.52
N ASP A 3 5.67 66.77 50.94
CA ASP A 3 5.52 67.86 49.96
C ASP A 3 6.32 67.83 48.61
N ASP A 4 5.83 68.41 47.51
CA ASP A 4 4.98 69.63 47.43
C ASP A 4 4.00 69.65 46.23
N ARG A 5 2.97 70.51 46.31
CA ARG A 5 2.03 70.86 45.21
C ARG A 5 2.43 72.24 44.61
N PRO A 6 1.94 72.66 43.42
CA PRO A 6 0.62 73.31 43.31
C PRO A 6 -0.17 72.90 42.02
N GLN A 7 -1.50 72.86 41.90
CA GLN A 7 -2.67 73.71 42.27
C GLN A 7 -3.18 74.68 41.16
N ARG A 8 -4.52 74.74 40.96
CA ARG A 8 -5.36 75.73 40.20
C ARG A 8 -5.40 75.52 38.65
N ARG A 9 -6.46 75.79 37.86
CA ARG A 9 -7.87 76.30 37.98
C ARG A 9 -8.61 75.90 36.65
N GLY A 10 -9.95 75.81 36.48
CA GLY A 10 -11.08 75.72 37.43
C GLY A 10 -12.19 76.80 37.29
N LEU A 11 -13.17 76.68 36.36
CA LEU A 11 -14.46 77.43 36.16
C LEU A 11 -15.15 76.96 34.84
N PRO A 12 -16.47 77.17 34.57
CA PRO A 12 -17.68 76.91 35.38
C PRO A 12 -18.73 76.02 34.63
N ALA A 13 -19.96 75.90 35.16
CA ALA A 13 -20.99 74.94 34.73
C ALA A 13 -22.35 75.56 34.35
N GLN A 14 -23.13 74.82 33.53
CA GLN A 14 -24.62 74.66 33.50
C GLN A 14 -25.55 75.91 33.38
N PRO A 15 -26.75 75.81 32.74
CA PRO A 15 -27.89 74.91 33.07
C PRO A 15 -28.50 74.19 31.83
N GLY A 16 -29.53 73.33 31.90
CA GLY A 16 -30.31 72.78 33.03
C GLY A 16 -31.83 72.96 32.88
N ALA A 17 -32.58 71.93 32.43
CA ALA A 17 -34.04 71.71 32.61
C ALA A 17 -34.52 70.40 31.92
N GLY A 18 -35.45 69.65 32.54
CA GLY A 18 -36.34 68.66 31.89
C GLY A 18 -37.78 69.20 31.82
N PRO A 19 -38.87 68.40 31.87
CA PRO A 19 -39.03 66.93 31.75
C PRO A 19 -40.13 66.51 30.72
N ALA A 20 -40.67 65.27 30.80
CA ALA A 20 -41.79 64.68 30.01
C ALA A 20 -43.20 65.25 30.40
N PRO A 21 -44.42 64.81 29.90
CA PRO A 21 -44.89 63.47 29.45
C PRO A 21 -45.88 63.43 28.21
N PRO A 22 -47.11 62.81 28.20
CA PRO A 22 -47.44 61.49 27.58
C PRO A 22 -48.63 61.42 26.57
N GLU A 23 -48.92 60.22 26.00
CA GLU A 23 -50.22 59.72 25.39
C GLU A 23 -50.84 60.48 24.18
N ALA A 24 -51.63 59.95 23.22
CA ALA A 24 -52.03 58.60 22.75
C ALA A 24 -52.70 58.69 21.31
N GLU A 25 -53.09 57.53 20.71
CA GLU A 25 -54.09 57.35 19.58
C GLU A 25 -53.82 57.93 18.15
N ALA A 26 -54.40 57.45 17.01
CA ALA A 26 -54.94 56.14 16.59
C ALA A 26 -55.21 56.04 15.05
N GLY A 27 -54.88 54.89 14.41
CA GLY A 27 -55.52 54.26 13.21
C GLY A 27 -55.60 54.98 11.83
N PRO A 28 -56.11 54.32 10.74
CA PRO A 28 -56.54 52.90 10.63
C PRO A 28 -56.22 52.13 9.30
N GLN A 29 -56.59 50.83 9.27
CA GLN A 29 -57.01 49.96 8.13
C GLN A 29 -56.04 49.12 7.26
N ARG A 30 -56.60 47.98 6.78
CA ARG A 30 -56.12 46.75 6.06
C ARG A 30 -56.91 46.60 4.72
N PRO A 31 -56.79 45.56 3.83
CA PRO A 31 -56.23 44.18 3.91
C PRO A 31 -55.34 43.77 2.67
N GLY A 32 -54.91 42.52 2.38
CA GLY A 32 -55.05 41.20 3.03
C GLY A 32 -54.22 40.05 2.37
N GLN A 33 -54.10 38.92 3.10
CA GLN A 33 -54.10 37.47 2.75
C GLN A 33 -53.42 36.92 1.46
N GLU A 34 -52.45 35.98 1.58
CA GLU A 34 -52.54 34.49 1.39
C GLU A 34 -52.38 34.02 -0.09
N GLY A 35 -51.80 32.86 -0.47
CA GLY A 35 -51.09 31.78 0.23
C GLY A 35 -50.95 30.51 -0.68
N GLN A 36 -50.02 29.58 -0.38
CA GLN A 36 -49.93 28.19 -0.94
C GLN A 36 -49.59 28.03 -2.47
N ALA A 37 -49.27 26.85 -3.05
CA ALA A 37 -48.42 25.70 -2.64
C ALA A 37 -48.20 24.69 -3.83
N GLN A 38 -47.13 23.87 -3.75
CA GLN A 38 -46.93 22.49 -4.30
C GLN A 38 -46.94 22.12 -5.82
N GLY A 39 -46.00 21.19 -6.16
CA GLY A 39 -46.14 20.13 -7.18
C GLY A 39 -45.60 20.40 -8.60
N ARG A 40 -45.23 19.40 -9.44
CA ARG A 40 -44.84 17.98 -9.25
C ARG A 40 -44.29 17.40 -10.60
N GLN A 41 -43.30 16.49 -10.55
CA GLN A 41 -43.01 15.39 -11.51
C GLN A 41 -42.57 15.61 -12.99
N GLU A 42 -41.97 14.54 -13.51
CA GLU A 42 -41.78 14.08 -14.92
C GLU A 42 -40.45 14.30 -15.70
N GLY A 43 -40.01 13.22 -16.35
CA GLY A 43 -39.17 13.15 -17.56
C GLY A 43 -39.87 12.16 -18.53
N PRO A 44 -39.22 11.50 -19.54
CA PRO A 44 -37.83 11.54 -20.00
C PRO A 44 -37.71 11.78 -21.55
N ALA A 45 -36.51 11.74 -22.13
CA ALA A 45 -36.30 11.62 -23.60
C ALA A 45 -34.94 10.97 -23.96
N ALA A 46 -34.81 10.43 -25.18
CA ALA A 46 -33.68 9.58 -25.63
C ALA A 46 -33.20 9.91 -27.07
N ALA A 47 -32.30 9.07 -27.62
CA ALA A 47 -31.70 9.05 -28.98
C ALA A 47 -30.40 9.89 -29.15
N ALA A 48 -29.41 9.54 -30.00
CA ALA A 48 -29.29 8.43 -30.98
C ALA A 48 -27.82 7.95 -31.20
N ARG A 49 -27.67 6.90 -32.03
CA ARG A 49 -26.44 6.15 -32.41
C ARG A 49 -25.57 6.89 -33.45
N ALA A 50 -24.26 6.59 -33.51
CA ALA A 50 -23.57 5.98 -34.68
C ALA A 50 -22.01 6.04 -34.59
N ALA A 51 -21.34 5.15 -35.34
CA ALA A 51 -19.88 5.02 -35.54
C ALA A 51 -19.65 4.34 -36.92
N PRO A 52 -18.41 4.04 -37.42
CA PRO A 52 -17.08 4.67 -37.28
C PRO A 52 -16.35 4.84 -38.67
N ALA A 53 -15.03 5.08 -38.61
CA ALA A 53 -13.98 4.78 -39.61
C ALA A 53 -13.65 5.79 -40.75
N VAL A 54 -12.35 6.03 -40.99
CA VAL A 54 -11.55 5.49 -42.13
C VAL A 54 -10.10 6.00 -42.04
N ALA A 55 -9.14 5.24 -42.57
CA ALA A 55 -7.69 5.50 -42.55
C ALA A 55 -7.19 6.33 -43.77
N GLY A 56 -5.92 6.77 -43.74
CA GLY A 56 -5.26 7.41 -44.87
C GLY A 56 -3.73 7.44 -44.76
N ASP A 57 -3.06 6.49 -45.43
CA ASP A 57 -1.62 6.50 -45.71
C ASP A 57 -1.30 7.43 -46.90
N VAL A 58 -0.18 8.18 -46.86
CA VAL A 58 0.55 8.63 -48.06
C VAL A 58 2.06 8.63 -47.82
N GLN A 59 2.81 8.14 -48.81
CA GLN A 59 4.27 7.99 -48.81
C GLN A 59 5.05 9.26 -49.21
N GLY A 60 6.33 9.31 -48.79
CA GLY A 60 7.44 9.46 -49.76
C GLY A 60 8.20 10.79 -49.80
N GLY A 61 9.54 10.72 -49.64
CA GLY A 61 10.47 11.82 -49.93
C GLY A 61 11.90 11.59 -49.42
N ARG A 62 12.87 11.34 -50.32
CA ARG A 62 14.32 11.20 -50.03
C ARG A 62 15.12 12.19 -50.90
N ARG A 63 16.39 12.45 -50.48
CA ARG A 63 17.48 13.19 -51.18
C ARG A 63 17.38 14.74 -51.09
N ALA A 64 18.47 15.52 -51.07
CA ALA A 64 19.90 15.29 -50.80
C ALA A 64 20.65 16.65 -50.57
N HIS A 65 21.89 16.60 -50.06
CA HIS A 65 22.91 17.70 -50.16
C HIS A 65 23.31 17.97 -51.64
N PRO A 66 24.03 19.06 -52.03
CA PRO A 66 25.11 19.80 -51.31
C PRO A 66 25.07 21.34 -51.62
N PRO A 67 26.17 22.10 -51.90
CA PRO A 67 27.53 22.19 -51.32
C PRO A 67 27.84 23.59 -50.69
N GLY A 68 29.06 23.81 -50.17
CA GLY A 68 29.49 25.12 -49.62
C GLY A 68 30.65 25.80 -50.38
N ARG A 69 30.96 27.07 -50.03
CA ARG A 69 32.24 27.77 -50.34
C ARG A 69 32.57 28.84 -49.28
N ARG A 70 33.83 29.33 -49.30
CA ARG A 70 34.54 30.03 -48.20
C ARG A 70 34.72 31.55 -48.39
N ARG A 71 35.20 32.19 -47.29
CA ARG A 71 35.90 33.51 -47.14
C ARG A 71 34.99 34.73 -46.94
N ALA A 72 35.33 35.73 -46.11
CA ALA A 72 36.37 35.82 -45.05
C ALA A 72 36.09 37.01 -44.08
N ARG A 73 36.72 36.94 -42.88
CA ARG A 73 37.11 38.01 -41.92
C ARG A 73 36.39 39.37 -41.92
N GLU A 74 35.89 39.75 -40.74
CA GLU A 74 36.37 40.93 -39.97
C GLU A 74 35.82 40.93 -38.52
N GLY A 75 36.54 41.57 -37.58
CA GLY A 75 36.00 41.97 -36.26
C GLY A 75 36.20 41.03 -35.05
N GLU A 76 37.40 41.01 -34.45
CA GLU A 76 37.57 40.66 -33.02
C GLU A 76 37.24 41.86 -32.13
N PRO A 77 36.49 41.68 -31.01
CA PRO A 77 36.54 42.58 -29.86
C PRO A 77 37.41 41.98 -28.75
N GLN A 78 38.34 42.77 -28.24
CA GLN A 78 39.21 42.42 -27.11
C GLN A 78 38.40 42.28 -25.80
N ALA A 79 38.84 41.37 -24.93
CA ALA A 79 38.26 41.22 -23.60
C ALA A 79 38.71 42.36 -22.66
N PRO A 80 37.82 42.97 -21.87
CA PRO A 80 38.22 43.76 -20.71
C PRO A 80 38.61 42.83 -19.56
N ALA A 81 39.71 43.15 -18.89
CA ALA A 81 40.10 42.49 -17.65
C ALA A 81 39.22 43.01 -16.50
N ASP A 82 38.63 42.10 -15.72
CA ASP A 82 38.48 42.30 -14.28
C ASP A 82 38.32 40.96 -13.56
N GLU A 83 39.45 40.28 -13.36
CA GLU A 83 39.55 39.12 -12.50
C GLU A 83 40.03 39.55 -11.11
N ARG A 84 39.08 39.76 -10.20
CA ARG A 84 39.24 39.66 -8.73
C ARG A 84 37.87 39.51 -8.06
N LEU A 85 37.82 38.78 -6.95
CA LEU A 85 36.64 38.51 -6.10
C LEU A 85 35.59 37.52 -6.67
N GLY A 86 35.96 36.24 -6.82
CA GLY A 86 34.98 35.19 -7.21
C GLY A 86 35.24 33.74 -6.76
N GLU A 87 36.48 33.36 -6.43
CA GLU A 87 36.83 31.93 -6.24
C GLU A 87 36.18 31.27 -5.00
N GLY A 88 35.82 32.05 -3.98
CA GLY A 88 35.20 31.54 -2.75
C GLY A 88 33.79 30.93 -2.90
N ARG A 89 33.12 31.10 -4.06
CA ARG A 89 31.71 30.67 -4.24
C ARG A 89 31.56 29.43 -5.14
N ARG A 90 32.48 29.18 -6.09
CA ARG A 90 32.44 27.98 -6.95
C ARG A 90 32.99 26.72 -6.25
N SER A 91 33.93 26.88 -5.32
CA SER A 91 34.44 25.79 -4.46
C SER A 91 33.34 25.22 -3.55
N ARG A 92 32.52 26.08 -2.92
CA ARG A 92 31.39 25.66 -2.06
C ARG A 92 30.39 24.77 -2.78
N GLY A 93 30.03 25.09 -4.04
CA GLY A 93 29.14 24.26 -4.84
C GLY A 93 29.74 22.90 -5.22
N ARG A 94 31.05 22.83 -5.45
CA ARG A 94 31.76 21.55 -5.69
C ARG A 94 31.90 20.73 -4.41
N LEU A 95 32.21 21.36 -3.28
CA LEU A 95 32.29 20.70 -1.97
C LEU A 95 30.92 20.17 -1.51
N VAL A 96 29.82 20.90 -1.71
CA VAL A 96 28.47 20.41 -1.40
C VAL A 96 28.08 19.24 -2.32
N LYS A 97 28.40 19.30 -3.61
CA LYS A 97 28.14 18.17 -4.54
C LYS A 97 29.02 16.96 -4.24
N ALA A 98 30.29 17.15 -3.89
CA ALA A 98 31.19 16.08 -3.49
C ALA A 98 30.78 15.48 -2.14
N ALA A 99 30.37 16.30 -1.16
CA ALA A 99 29.83 15.83 0.12
C ALA A 99 28.51 15.09 -0.07
N LEU A 100 27.62 15.53 -0.98
CA LEU A 100 26.38 14.83 -1.30
C LEU A 100 26.64 13.49 -2.03
N ALA A 101 27.56 13.47 -3.00
CA ALA A 101 27.97 12.24 -3.68
C ALA A 101 28.68 11.27 -2.73
N LEU A 102 29.50 11.79 -1.80
CA LEU A 102 30.13 11.01 -0.73
C LEU A 102 29.09 10.52 0.29
N LEU A 103 28.04 11.28 0.58
CA LEU A 103 26.89 10.82 1.39
C LEU A 103 26.10 9.71 0.68
N LEU A 104 25.90 9.79 -0.64
CA LEU A 104 25.28 8.71 -1.41
C LEU A 104 26.20 7.49 -1.58
N ALA A 105 27.52 7.65 -1.52
CA ALA A 105 28.49 6.55 -1.57
C ALA A 105 28.76 5.91 -0.19
N LEU A 106 28.66 6.69 0.89
CA LEU A 106 28.69 6.24 2.29
C LEU A 106 27.31 5.80 2.80
N ALA A 107 26.24 6.00 2.02
CA ALA A 107 25.02 5.24 2.15
C ALA A 107 25.34 3.79 1.80
N ALA A 108 25.86 3.07 2.80
CA ALA A 108 26.03 1.63 2.76
C ALA A 108 24.74 1.01 2.21
N PRO A 109 24.83 -0.09 1.43
CA PRO A 109 23.63 -0.78 0.98
C PRO A 109 22.80 -1.10 2.23
N ALA A 110 21.69 -0.37 2.40
CA ALA A 110 20.78 -0.63 3.50
C ALA A 110 20.36 -2.07 3.33
N ARG A 111 20.81 -2.93 4.25
CA ARG A 111 20.08 -4.16 4.50
C ARG A 111 18.70 -3.68 4.91
N ALA A 112 17.67 -4.23 4.30
CA ALA A 112 16.35 -4.14 4.91
C ALA A 112 16.48 -4.93 6.22
N ALA A 113 16.80 -4.22 7.30
CA ALA A 113 16.95 -4.80 8.62
C ALA A 113 15.68 -5.60 8.90
N LEU A 114 15.83 -6.77 9.51
CA LEU A 114 14.69 -7.61 9.89
C LEU A 114 13.70 -6.72 10.65
N SER A 115 12.53 -6.47 10.05
CA SER A 115 11.54 -5.57 10.64
C SER A 115 10.29 -6.37 10.97
N ILE A 116 9.66 -6.00 12.08
CA ILE A 116 8.42 -6.62 12.53
C ILE A 116 7.48 -5.52 13.02
N ASN A 117 6.21 -5.63 12.65
CA ASN A 117 5.15 -4.75 13.11
C ASN A 117 3.93 -5.61 13.45
N ALA A 118 3.19 -5.25 14.50
CA ALA A 118 1.95 -5.90 14.87
C ALA A 118 0.82 -4.85 14.91
N THR A 119 -0.25 -5.12 14.19
CA THR A 119 -1.41 -4.23 14.07
C THR A 119 -2.68 -4.99 14.43
N PRO A 120 -3.42 -4.57 15.48
CA PRO A 120 -4.73 -5.13 15.76
C PRO A 120 -5.79 -4.44 14.87
N ASN A 121 -6.85 -5.15 14.52
CA ASN A 121 -8.01 -4.55 13.85
C ASN A 121 -8.81 -3.58 14.74
N ARG A 122 -8.68 -3.70 16.07
CA ARG A 122 -9.28 -2.81 17.09
C ARG A 122 -8.46 -2.85 18.38
N THR A 123 -8.39 -1.71 19.09
CA THR A 123 -7.76 -1.62 20.43
C THR A 123 -8.77 -1.58 21.58
N THR A 124 -10.07 -1.57 21.28
CA THR A 124 -11.16 -1.77 22.24
C THR A 124 -11.99 -2.95 21.75
N VAL A 125 -12.33 -3.87 22.65
CA VAL A 125 -13.02 -5.13 22.34
C VAL A 125 -13.90 -5.53 23.53
N ALA A 126 -15.12 -6.03 23.31
CA ALA A 126 -15.91 -6.58 24.42
C ALA A 126 -15.41 -8.00 24.80
N LEU A 127 -15.70 -8.46 26.02
CA LEU A 127 -15.29 -9.79 26.50
C LEU A 127 -15.79 -10.95 25.62
N ASP A 128 -16.90 -10.76 24.91
CA ASP A 128 -17.56 -11.70 24.00
C ASP A 128 -17.16 -11.52 22.52
N GLU A 129 -16.31 -10.54 22.21
CA GLU A 129 -15.77 -10.29 20.88
C GLU A 129 -14.34 -10.85 20.72
N GLN A 130 -13.86 -10.93 19.47
CA GLN A 130 -12.46 -11.26 19.15
C GLN A 130 -11.78 -10.09 18.43
N LEU A 131 -10.49 -9.89 18.70
CA LEU A 131 -9.64 -9.00 17.90
C LEU A 131 -8.70 -9.82 17.01
N VAL A 132 -8.40 -9.29 15.83
CA VAL A 132 -7.46 -9.89 14.88
C VAL A 132 -6.17 -9.09 14.93
N LEU A 133 -5.05 -9.78 15.18
CA LEU A 133 -3.71 -9.22 15.23
C LEU A 133 -2.93 -9.69 14.01
N THR A 134 -2.59 -8.77 13.12
CA THR A 134 -1.72 -9.04 11.97
C THR A 134 -0.29 -8.68 12.33
N VAL A 135 0.61 -9.66 12.27
CA VAL A 135 2.05 -9.47 12.48
C VAL A 135 2.74 -9.54 11.12
N SER A 136 3.30 -8.42 10.66
CA SER A 136 4.04 -8.32 9.40
C SER A 136 5.53 -8.37 9.69
N VAL A 137 6.24 -9.33 9.09
CA VAL A 137 7.70 -9.50 9.14
C VAL A 137 8.27 -9.19 7.76
N GLN A 138 9.30 -8.36 7.67
CA GLN A 138 9.97 -8.02 6.40
C GLN A 138 11.48 -8.24 6.48
N GLY A 139 12.10 -8.62 5.36
CA GLY A 139 13.55 -8.82 5.28
C GLY A 139 14.05 -9.20 3.88
N ASP A 140 15.36 -9.40 3.75
CA ASP A 140 16.05 -9.73 2.50
C ASP A 140 16.21 -11.26 2.25
N ALA A 141 15.80 -12.10 3.20
CA ALA A 141 15.93 -13.56 3.13
C ALA A 141 14.81 -14.23 2.31
N MET A 142 15.14 -15.28 1.55
CA MET A 142 14.17 -16.08 0.77
C MET A 142 13.12 -16.79 1.64
N SER A 143 13.46 -17.12 2.88
CA SER A 143 12.53 -17.61 3.90
C SER A 143 12.62 -16.70 5.12
N LEU A 144 11.48 -16.14 5.53
CA LEU A 144 11.36 -15.41 6.78
C LEU A 144 10.96 -16.37 7.91
N PRO A 145 11.59 -16.27 9.09
CA PRO A 145 11.21 -17.06 10.25
C PRO A 145 9.84 -16.67 10.80
N ASP A 146 9.23 -17.60 11.54
CA ASP A 146 7.98 -17.35 12.27
C ASP A 146 8.25 -16.47 13.51
N PRO A 147 7.31 -15.59 13.90
CA PRO A 147 7.44 -14.78 15.10
C PRO A 147 7.20 -15.60 16.38
N GLU A 148 8.04 -15.40 17.39
CA GLU A 148 7.92 -15.94 18.73
C GLU A 148 6.83 -15.16 19.49
N LEU A 149 5.67 -15.79 19.72
CA LEU A 149 4.60 -15.20 20.51
C LEU A 149 4.90 -15.26 22.02
N PRO A 150 4.83 -14.13 22.75
CA PRO A 150 4.95 -14.12 24.20
C PRO A 150 3.70 -14.70 24.87
N SER A 151 3.82 -15.11 26.14
CA SER A 151 2.67 -15.55 26.94
C SER A 151 1.68 -14.40 27.14
N MET A 152 0.42 -14.63 26.75
CA MET A 152 -0.67 -13.66 26.77
C MET A 152 -1.81 -14.13 27.69
N PRO A 153 -1.63 -14.14 29.04
CA PRO A 153 -2.58 -14.79 29.96
C PRO A 153 -3.99 -14.19 29.96
N ARG A 154 -4.17 -12.98 29.42
CA ARG A 154 -5.46 -12.28 29.23
C ARG A 154 -6.20 -12.65 27.95
N PHE A 155 -5.59 -13.43 27.05
CA PHE A 155 -6.16 -13.83 25.76
C PHE A 155 -6.03 -15.34 25.56
N ASN A 156 -7.00 -15.96 24.89
CA ASN A 156 -6.76 -17.20 24.15
C ASN A 156 -6.27 -16.80 22.75
N VAL A 157 -5.14 -17.35 22.31
CA VAL A 157 -4.48 -16.93 21.06
C VAL A 157 -4.51 -18.09 20.07
N HIS A 158 -5.09 -17.83 18.89
CA HIS A 158 -5.25 -18.83 17.83
C HIS A 158 -4.51 -18.36 16.57
N ASN A 159 -3.72 -19.24 15.95
CA ASN A 159 -3.12 -18.98 14.65
C ASN A 159 -4.19 -19.13 13.55
N ALA A 160 -4.33 -18.12 12.70
CA ALA A 160 -5.32 -18.05 11.62
C ALA A 160 -4.68 -18.03 10.21
N GLY A 161 -3.38 -18.33 10.10
CA GLY A 161 -2.67 -18.52 8.84
C GLY A 161 -1.49 -17.56 8.63
N ARG A 162 -0.72 -17.86 7.57
CA ARG A 162 0.45 -17.11 7.10
C ARG A 162 0.29 -16.81 5.61
N SER A 163 0.54 -15.56 5.21
CA SER A 163 0.70 -15.15 3.81
C SER A 163 2.13 -14.69 3.57
N GLN A 164 2.64 -14.78 2.34
CA GLN A 164 3.97 -14.30 2.00
C GLN A 164 4.03 -13.74 0.58
N ALA A 165 4.61 -12.55 0.43
CA ALA A 165 4.82 -11.87 -0.84
C ALA A 165 6.32 -11.57 -1.04
N MET A 166 6.83 -11.90 -2.23
CA MET A 166 8.22 -11.62 -2.63
C MET A 166 8.23 -10.62 -3.78
N THR A 167 8.95 -9.51 -3.61
CA THR A 167 9.15 -8.47 -4.62
C THR A 167 10.63 -8.40 -4.97
N MET A 168 10.96 -8.36 -6.26
CA MET A 168 12.34 -8.19 -6.74
C MET A 168 12.46 -6.86 -7.49
N MET A 169 13.26 -5.93 -6.98
CA MET A 169 13.51 -4.62 -7.59
C MET A 169 15.00 -4.37 -7.70
N ASN A 170 15.48 -4.03 -8.90
CA ASN A 170 16.88 -3.69 -9.19
C ASN A 170 17.90 -4.71 -8.63
N GLY A 171 17.61 -6.00 -8.76
CA GLY A 171 18.47 -7.09 -8.30
C GLY A 171 18.44 -7.38 -6.78
N ARG A 172 17.70 -6.60 -5.98
CA ARG A 172 17.43 -6.90 -4.58
C ARG A 172 16.13 -7.70 -4.44
N VAL A 173 16.18 -8.74 -3.60
CA VAL A 173 15.00 -9.45 -3.09
C VAL A 173 14.49 -8.74 -1.84
N SER A 174 13.19 -8.49 -1.79
CA SER A 174 12.47 -8.07 -0.59
C SER A 174 11.34 -9.04 -0.35
N ASN A 175 11.23 -9.54 0.88
CA ASN A 175 10.25 -10.54 1.29
C ASN A 175 9.40 -9.95 2.42
N THR A 176 8.10 -10.24 2.40
CA THR A 176 7.14 -9.84 3.45
C THR A 176 6.29 -11.05 3.79
N ALA A 177 6.28 -11.45 5.05
CA ALA A 177 5.43 -12.50 5.58
C ALA A 177 4.45 -11.90 6.59
N GLU A 178 3.15 -12.15 6.40
CA GLU A 178 2.09 -11.72 7.32
C GLU A 178 1.53 -12.93 8.05
N TYR A 179 1.46 -12.83 9.37
CA TYR A 179 0.93 -13.84 10.27
C TYR A 179 -0.32 -13.30 10.94
N THR A 180 -1.43 -14.02 10.82
CA THR A 180 -2.71 -13.59 11.38
C THR A 180 -3.00 -14.37 12.64
N TYR A 181 -3.26 -13.67 13.74
CA TYR A 181 -3.66 -14.27 15.02
C TYR A 181 -5.02 -13.75 15.46
N ILE A 182 -5.85 -14.63 16.00
CA ILE A 182 -7.13 -14.27 16.62
C ILE A 182 -6.92 -14.31 18.14
N LEU A 183 -7.16 -13.17 18.80
CA LEU A 183 -7.03 -13.00 20.23
C LEU A 183 -8.43 -12.86 20.84
N VAL A 184 -8.83 -13.85 21.66
CA VAL A 184 -10.11 -13.87 22.37
C VAL A 184 -9.88 -13.45 23.82
N PRO A 185 -10.45 -12.32 24.30
CA PRO A 185 -10.31 -11.86 25.67
C PRO A 185 -10.77 -12.87 26.72
N ARG A 186 -10.09 -12.93 27.87
CA ARG A 186 -10.45 -13.82 29.01
C ARG A 186 -10.97 -13.07 30.24
N LEU A 187 -10.60 -11.81 30.40
CA LEU A 187 -10.89 -11.00 31.60
C LEU A 187 -11.02 -9.52 31.23
N VAL A 188 -12.11 -8.89 31.69
CA VAL A 188 -12.39 -7.45 31.55
C VAL A 188 -11.26 -6.59 32.12
N GLY A 189 -11.09 -5.40 31.56
CA GLY A 189 -10.14 -4.37 31.96
C GLY A 189 -9.02 -4.15 30.92
N ASN A 190 -8.01 -3.39 31.31
CA ASN A 190 -6.87 -3.14 30.44
C ASN A 190 -6.02 -4.41 30.30
N ALA A 191 -5.72 -4.78 29.05
CA ALA A 191 -4.77 -5.81 28.69
C ALA A 191 -3.67 -5.22 27.79
N VAL A 192 -2.56 -5.94 27.68
CA VAL A 192 -1.44 -5.58 26.80
C VAL A 192 -1.06 -6.81 26.02
N ILE A 193 -0.93 -6.65 24.70
CA ILE A 193 -0.24 -7.61 23.83
C ILE A 193 1.26 -7.29 23.98
N PRO A 194 2.06 -8.19 24.59
CA PRO A 194 3.48 -7.91 24.82
C PRO A 194 4.28 -7.88 23.50
N PRO A 195 5.52 -7.37 23.50
CA PRO A 195 6.39 -7.38 22.32
C PRO A 195 6.51 -8.77 21.70
N ILE A 196 6.21 -8.87 20.41
CA ILE A 196 6.36 -10.08 19.62
C ILE A 196 7.74 -10.04 18.97
N SER A 197 8.54 -11.09 19.16
CA SER A 197 9.93 -11.11 18.70
C SER A 197 10.15 -12.04 17.50
N VAL A 198 11.09 -11.70 16.63
CA VAL A 198 11.51 -12.55 15.50
C VAL A 198 13.03 -12.57 15.39
N ARG A 199 13.62 -13.73 15.08
CA ARG A 199 15.07 -13.95 15.04
C ARG A 199 15.50 -14.51 13.68
N ALA A 200 16.35 -13.79 12.96
CA ALA A 200 16.90 -14.24 11.67
C ALA A 200 18.39 -13.92 11.59
N GLY A 201 19.24 -14.89 11.25
CA GLY A 201 20.66 -14.65 10.92
C GLY A 201 21.53 -14.00 12.02
N GLY A 202 21.07 -13.98 13.27
CA GLY A 202 21.72 -13.29 14.39
C GLY A 202 21.11 -11.91 14.74
N GLU A 203 20.23 -11.37 13.90
CA GLU A 203 19.42 -10.19 14.20
C GLU A 203 18.14 -10.60 14.95
N THR A 204 17.71 -9.78 15.91
CA THR A 204 16.44 -9.93 16.63
C THR A 204 15.66 -8.62 16.53
N ALA A 205 14.43 -8.70 16.05
CA ALA A 205 13.51 -7.57 15.98
C ALA A 205 12.30 -7.83 16.87
N GLN A 206 11.70 -6.76 17.42
CA GLN A 206 10.51 -6.85 18.27
C GLN A 206 9.49 -5.77 17.92
N THR A 207 8.21 -6.06 18.16
CA THR A 207 7.13 -5.06 18.05
C THR A 207 7.03 -4.22 19.31
N GLU A 208 6.48 -3.01 19.19
CA GLU A 208 6.02 -2.27 20.37
C GLU A 208 4.88 -3.04 21.09
N PRO A 209 4.73 -2.88 22.42
CA PRO A 209 3.60 -3.44 23.16
C PRO A 209 2.31 -2.68 22.82
N ILE A 210 1.21 -3.41 22.63
CA ILE A 210 -0.08 -2.83 22.20
C ILE A 210 -1.07 -2.90 23.35
N ALA A 211 -1.55 -1.73 23.79
CA ALA A 211 -2.62 -1.64 24.79
C ALA A 211 -3.98 -1.98 24.18
N VAL A 212 -4.76 -2.81 24.87
CA VAL A 212 -6.12 -3.22 24.50
C VAL A 212 -7.06 -3.02 25.69
N VAL A 213 -8.18 -2.35 25.48
CA VAL A 213 -9.25 -2.20 26.48
C VAL A 213 -10.27 -3.30 26.28
N ILE A 214 -10.44 -4.18 27.28
CA ILE A 214 -11.46 -5.24 27.26
C ILE A 214 -12.68 -4.74 28.05
N GLU A 215 -13.77 -4.47 27.36
CA GLU A 215 -15.01 -3.93 27.93
C GLU A 215 -15.97 -5.03 28.36
N ARG A 216 -16.98 -4.67 29.18
CA ARG A 216 -18.11 -5.56 29.44
C ARG A 216 -19.04 -5.58 28.21
N PRO A 217 -19.61 -6.74 27.84
CA PRO A 217 -20.64 -6.81 26.80
C PRO A 217 -21.75 -5.79 27.08
N GLY A 218 -22.11 -5.01 26.06
CA GLY A 218 -23.15 -3.97 26.16
C GLY A 218 -22.71 -2.56 26.57
N GLN A 219 -21.40 -2.23 26.62
CA GLN A 219 -20.91 -0.86 26.87
C GLN A 219 -20.18 -0.19 25.68
N ALA A 220 -20.43 -0.63 24.44
CA ALA A 220 -19.93 0.06 23.25
C ALA A 220 -20.73 1.36 22.94
N ALA A 221 -20.03 2.37 22.42
CA ALA A 221 -20.53 3.74 22.37
C ALA A 221 -21.74 3.99 21.44
N GLN A 222 -22.61 4.83 21.97
CA GLN A 222 -23.82 5.43 21.40
C GLN A 222 -23.66 5.90 19.94
N GLN A 223 -24.36 5.25 19.00
CA GLN A 223 -24.63 5.78 17.66
C GLN A 223 -26.06 6.34 17.58
N THR A 224 -26.22 7.38 16.77
CA THR A 224 -27.38 8.29 16.75
C THR A 224 -28.71 7.56 16.47
N PRO A 225 -29.80 7.83 17.22
CA PRO A 225 -31.10 7.24 16.91
C PRO A 225 -31.65 7.78 15.60
N GLN A 226 -31.77 6.92 14.58
CA GLN A 226 -32.57 7.24 13.40
C GLN A 226 -34.06 7.05 13.73
N ALA A 227 -34.91 7.97 13.26
CA ALA A 227 -36.28 8.12 13.75
C ALA A 227 -37.13 6.85 13.64
N ALA A 228 -37.93 6.60 14.69
CA ALA A 228 -38.81 5.45 14.78
C ALA A 228 -39.92 5.48 13.71
N ALA A 229 -40.12 4.36 13.02
CA ALA A 229 -41.36 4.09 12.29
C ALA A 229 -42.45 3.61 13.27
N PRO A 230 -43.75 3.89 13.02
CA PRO A 230 -44.81 3.56 13.96
C PRO A 230 -45.00 2.05 14.15
N ALA A 231 -45.19 1.62 15.41
CA ALA A 231 -45.61 0.27 15.73
C ALA A 231 -47.08 0.05 15.32
N GLY A 232 -47.38 -1.05 14.61
CA GLY A 232 -48.73 -1.24 14.06
C GLY A 232 -48.95 -2.51 13.22
N ALA A 233 -48.39 -3.66 13.61
CA ALA A 233 -48.81 -4.95 13.05
C ALA A 233 -48.67 -6.07 14.09
N PRO A 234 -49.71 -6.90 14.33
CA PRO A 234 -49.59 -8.03 15.24
C PRO A 234 -48.59 -9.05 14.69
N ALA A 235 -47.75 -9.58 15.59
CA ALA A 235 -46.75 -10.60 15.26
C ALA A 235 -47.44 -11.92 14.86
N ARG A 236 -47.82 -12.03 13.59
CA ARG A 236 -48.36 -13.26 13.01
C ARG A 236 -47.24 -14.30 13.02
N ALA A 237 -47.38 -15.32 13.88
CA ALA A 237 -46.45 -16.44 13.99
C ALA A 237 -46.05 -16.95 12.60
N ARG A 238 -44.82 -16.67 12.19
CA ARG A 238 -44.27 -17.10 10.90
C ARG A 238 -43.98 -18.60 11.00
N ARG A 239 -44.97 -19.40 10.59
CA ARG A 239 -44.79 -20.83 10.29
C ARG A 239 -43.52 -21.00 9.44
N ALA A 240 -42.71 -22.00 9.77
CA ALA A 240 -41.37 -22.23 9.22
C ALA A 240 -41.40 -22.75 7.76
N ASN A 241 -41.93 -21.94 6.83
CA ASN A 241 -41.97 -22.20 5.39
C ASN A 241 -40.91 -21.38 4.63
N GLY A 242 -39.76 -21.12 5.24
CA GLY A 242 -38.60 -20.49 4.60
C GLY A 242 -37.36 -21.36 4.77
N PRO A 243 -36.31 -21.17 3.95
CA PRO A 243 -35.09 -21.96 4.03
C PRO A 243 -34.44 -21.91 5.42
N ALA A 244 -33.73 -22.98 5.75
CA ALA A 244 -33.03 -23.13 7.03
C ALA A 244 -32.05 -21.96 7.26
N PRO A 245 -31.94 -21.42 8.48
CA PRO A 245 -31.11 -20.25 8.75
C PRO A 245 -29.61 -20.52 8.60
N VAL A 246 -29.21 -21.79 8.64
CA VAL A 246 -27.87 -22.28 8.29
C VAL A 246 -28.00 -23.55 7.44
N PHE A 247 -27.21 -23.66 6.37
CA PHE A 247 -27.11 -24.87 5.55
C PHE A 247 -25.78 -24.95 4.80
N VAL A 248 -25.45 -26.14 4.29
CA VAL A 248 -24.26 -26.37 3.47
C VAL A 248 -24.65 -26.91 2.10
N THR A 249 -23.98 -26.45 1.05
CA THR A 249 -24.02 -27.07 -0.27
C THR A 249 -22.63 -27.47 -0.70
N ALA A 250 -22.53 -28.52 -1.51
CA ALA A 250 -21.26 -28.95 -2.10
C ALA A 250 -21.47 -29.34 -3.56
N GLU A 251 -20.48 -29.03 -4.38
CA GLU A 251 -20.48 -29.31 -5.81
C GLU A 251 -19.06 -29.54 -6.31
N THR A 252 -18.93 -30.23 -7.44
CA THR A 252 -17.70 -30.29 -8.23
C THR A 252 -17.88 -29.50 -9.52
N ASP A 253 -16.83 -28.86 -10.01
CA ASP A 253 -16.81 -28.19 -11.32
C ASP A 253 -17.11 -29.17 -12.48
N LYS A 254 -16.78 -30.45 -12.30
CA LYS A 254 -17.00 -31.53 -13.27
C LYS A 254 -17.59 -32.78 -12.59
N LYS A 255 -18.46 -33.49 -13.31
CA LYS A 255 -19.05 -34.79 -12.89
C LYS A 255 -18.44 -36.00 -13.58
N THR A 256 -17.78 -35.76 -14.72
CA THR A 256 -17.09 -36.78 -15.51
C THR A 256 -15.75 -36.20 -15.94
N VAL A 257 -14.66 -36.92 -15.65
CA VAL A 257 -13.28 -36.48 -15.89
C VAL A 257 -12.40 -37.66 -16.28
N TYR A 258 -11.21 -37.39 -16.78
CA TYR A 258 -10.20 -38.43 -17.00
C TYR A 258 -9.39 -38.73 -15.74
N ALA A 259 -8.79 -39.92 -15.67
CA ALA A 259 -7.83 -40.23 -14.62
C ALA A 259 -6.68 -39.19 -14.63
N ASN A 260 -6.26 -38.77 -13.43
CA ASN A 260 -5.29 -37.72 -13.15
C ASN A 260 -5.69 -36.28 -13.57
N GLU A 261 -6.92 -36.06 -14.05
CA GLU A 261 -7.45 -34.72 -14.35
C GLU A 261 -7.83 -33.96 -13.07
N GLN A 262 -7.61 -32.64 -13.05
CA GLN A 262 -8.06 -31.79 -11.95
C GLN A 262 -9.58 -31.61 -11.93
N VAL A 263 -10.17 -31.83 -10.75
CA VAL A 263 -11.54 -31.46 -10.36
C VAL A 263 -11.45 -30.45 -9.22
N VAL A 264 -12.26 -29.40 -9.23
CA VAL A 264 -12.39 -28.48 -8.08
C VAL A 264 -13.69 -28.82 -7.35
N PHE A 265 -13.56 -29.22 -6.09
CA PHE A 265 -14.66 -29.46 -5.16
C PHE A 265 -14.87 -28.20 -4.31
N SER A 266 -16.03 -27.56 -4.44
CA SER A 266 -16.45 -26.37 -3.68
C SER A 266 -17.46 -26.76 -2.61
N VAL A 267 -17.25 -26.28 -1.38
CA VAL A 267 -18.19 -26.39 -0.26
C VAL A 267 -18.56 -25.00 0.22
N LYS A 268 -19.86 -24.69 0.19
CA LYS A 268 -20.41 -23.36 0.50
C LYS A 268 -21.28 -23.44 1.74
N PHE A 269 -20.83 -22.81 2.81
CA PHE A 269 -21.56 -22.67 4.06
C PHE A 269 -22.39 -21.38 4.03
N HIS A 270 -23.70 -21.53 4.08
CA HIS A 270 -24.67 -20.43 4.03
C HIS A 270 -25.23 -20.20 5.43
N TYR A 271 -25.13 -18.98 5.94
CA TYR A 271 -25.72 -18.59 7.24
C TYR A 271 -26.38 -17.21 7.18
N SER A 272 -27.62 -17.12 7.66
CA SER A 272 -28.41 -15.87 7.72
C SER A 272 -28.65 -15.37 9.15
N ILE A 273 -28.05 -16.03 10.14
CA ILE A 273 -28.12 -15.69 11.57
C ILE A 273 -26.70 -15.56 12.14
N PRO A 274 -26.51 -14.83 13.25
CA PRO A 274 -25.21 -14.75 13.91
C PRO A 274 -24.68 -16.12 14.33
N LEU A 275 -23.40 -16.35 14.09
CA LEU A 275 -22.66 -17.50 14.60
C LEU A 275 -22.00 -17.13 15.92
N LEU A 276 -21.99 -18.06 16.87
CA LEU A 276 -21.26 -17.94 18.12
C LEU A 276 -19.89 -18.59 17.92
N GLY A 277 -18.88 -17.78 17.64
CA GLY A 277 -17.55 -18.24 17.24
C GLY A 277 -17.46 -18.70 15.78
N ASN A 278 -16.33 -19.29 15.42
CA ASN A 278 -16.03 -19.71 14.05
C ASN A 278 -16.64 -21.08 13.73
N ALA A 279 -16.98 -21.29 12.46
CA ALA A 279 -17.35 -22.62 11.96
C ALA A 279 -16.10 -23.48 11.74
N GLU A 280 -16.11 -24.70 12.25
CA GLU A 280 -15.08 -25.72 12.07
C GLU A 280 -15.39 -26.56 10.81
N TRP A 281 -14.40 -26.73 9.94
CA TRP A 281 -14.50 -27.56 8.74
C TRP A 281 -13.75 -28.88 8.92
N THR A 282 -14.43 -30.00 8.64
CA THR A 282 -13.82 -31.32 8.51
C THR A 282 -13.94 -31.78 7.06
N PRO A 283 -12.82 -31.97 6.32
CA PRO A 283 -12.86 -32.38 4.93
C PRO A 283 -13.46 -33.78 4.74
N PRO A 284 -14.06 -34.07 3.57
CA PRO A 284 -14.61 -35.40 3.27
C PRO A 284 -13.52 -36.45 3.06
N ASP A 285 -13.89 -37.73 3.22
CA ASP A 285 -13.11 -38.82 2.64
C ASP A 285 -13.04 -38.67 1.10
N THR A 286 -11.84 -38.82 0.56
CA THR A 286 -11.51 -38.68 -0.86
C THR A 286 -10.71 -39.89 -1.38
N THR A 287 -10.89 -41.06 -0.76
CA THR A 287 -10.19 -42.31 -1.08
C THR A 287 -10.04 -42.57 -2.59
N GLY A 288 -8.79 -42.76 -3.04
CA GLY A 288 -8.44 -42.95 -4.45
C GLY A 288 -8.27 -41.66 -5.27
N MET A 289 -8.36 -40.49 -4.62
CA MET A 289 -8.06 -39.18 -5.19
C MET A 289 -6.95 -38.51 -4.36
N LEU A 290 -6.01 -37.85 -5.03
CA LEU A 290 -5.08 -36.93 -4.35
C LEU A 290 -5.82 -35.61 -4.11
N SER A 291 -5.73 -35.08 -2.88
CA SER A 291 -6.44 -33.88 -2.45
C SER A 291 -5.45 -32.75 -2.11
N GLU A 292 -5.75 -31.54 -2.58
CA GLU A 292 -4.96 -30.33 -2.38
C GLU A 292 -5.88 -29.18 -1.96
N ASP A 293 -5.80 -28.74 -0.71
CA ASP A 293 -6.55 -27.57 -0.23
C ASP A 293 -6.17 -26.32 -1.03
N LEU A 294 -7.18 -25.55 -1.46
CA LEU A 294 -7.01 -24.28 -2.16
C LEU A 294 -7.21 -23.11 -1.18
N PRO A 295 -6.74 -21.89 -1.51
CA PRO A 295 -6.97 -20.72 -0.67
C PRO A 295 -8.48 -20.50 -0.42
N PRO A 296 -8.88 -20.15 0.81
CA PRO A 296 -10.29 -19.88 1.12
C PRO A 296 -10.77 -18.64 0.37
N SER A 297 -11.98 -18.71 -0.19
CA SER A 297 -12.60 -17.55 -0.83
C SER A 297 -13.12 -16.56 0.22
N PRO A 298 -13.04 -15.23 -0.03
CA PRO A 298 -13.60 -14.24 0.88
C PRO A 298 -15.12 -14.42 1.03
N ALA A 299 -15.62 -14.29 2.26
CA ALA A 299 -17.04 -14.42 2.54
C ALA A 299 -17.85 -13.33 1.81
N ARG A 300 -18.96 -13.73 1.17
CA ARG A 300 -19.83 -12.84 0.39
C ARG A 300 -21.29 -12.95 0.82
N THR A 301 -22.03 -11.85 0.76
CA THR A 301 -23.49 -11.88 1.00
C THR A 301 -24.23 -12.18 -0.31
N VAL A 302 -25.14 -13.16 -0.29
CA VAL A 302 -25.95 -13.60 -1.43
C VAL A 302 -27.42 -13.64 -1.04
N ALA A 303 -28.30 -13.12 -1.89
CA ALA A 303 -29.74 -13.29 -1.73
C ALA A 303 -30.18 -14.67 -2.24
N PHE A 304 -30.77 -15.49 -1.38
CA PHE A 304 -31.30 -16.81 -1.70
C PHE A 304 -32.73 -16.94 -1.15
N GLU A 305 -33.69 -17.28 -2.01
CA GLU A 305 -35.12 -17.41 -1.68
C GLU A 305 -35.69 -16.22 -0.86
N GLY A 306 -35.26 -14.99 -1.21
CA GLY A 306 -35.72 -13.77 -0.54
C GLY A 306 -35.07 -13.47 0.82
N ARG A 307 -34.06 -14.23 1.24
CA ARG A 307 -33.25 -13.95 2.44
C ARG A 307 -31.78 -13.75 2.07
N ASN A 308 -31.11 -12.81 2.73
CA ASN A 308 -29.66 -12.63 2.60
C ASN A 308 -28.93 -13.66 3.47
N TYR A 309 -27.99 -14.39 2.86
CA TYR A 309 -27.06 -15.30 3.52
C TYR A 309 -25.64 -14.78 3.34
N ASN A 310 -24.84 -14.88 4.40
CA ASN A 310 -23.40 -14.85 4.26
C ASN A 310 -22.94 -16.24 3.80
N VAL A 311 -22.03 -16.27 2.84
CA VAL A 311 -21.52 -17.50 2.22
C VAL A 311 -20.01 -17.54 2.41
N SER A 312 -19.54 -18.50 3.22
CA SER A 312 -18.14 -18.89 3.29
C SER A 312 -17.91 -20.07 2.34
N GLU A 313 -16.82 -20.06 1.58
CA GLU A 313 -16.54 -21.06 0.56
C GLU A 313 -15.12 -21.64 0.71
N VAL A 314 -15.05 -22.96 0.94
CA VAL A 314 -13.82 -23.75 0.99
C VAL A 314 -13.73 -24.56 -0.30
N LYS A 315 -12.53 -24.61 -0.90
CA LYS A 315 -12.29 -25.34 -2.16
C LYS A 315 -11.12 -26.32 -2.01
N ILE A 316 -11.25 -27.48 -2.64
CA ILE A 316 -10.22 -28.53 -2.67
C ILE A 316 -10.03 -28.96 -4.12
N ALA A 317 -8.79 -29.02 -4.61
CA ALA A 317 -8.49 -29.65 -5.89
C ALA A 317 -8.30 -31.16 -5.68
N LEU A 318 -9.05 -31.97 -6.42
CA LEU A 318 -9.03 -33.42 -6.40
C LEU A 318 -8.45 -33.96 -7.71
N PHE A 319 -7.59 -34.97 -7.64
CA PHE A 319 -7.02 -35.68 -8.78
C PHE A 319 -7.30 -37.18 -8.65
N PRO A 320 -8.27 -37.75 -9.38
CA PRO A 320 -8.61 -39.16 -9.27
C PRO A 320 -7.54 -40.03 -9.93
N LEU A 321 -6.88 -40.88 -9.15
CA LEU A 321 -5.67 -41.58 -9.58
C LEU A 321 -5.96 -42.80 -10.48
N THR A 322 -7.18 -43.36 -10.41
CA THR A 322 -7.58 -44.55 -11.18
C THR A 322 -8.97 -44.38 -11.80
N PRO A 323 -9.23 -44.97 -12.99
CA PRO A 323 -10.56 -44.97 -13.61
C PRO A 323 -11.65 -45.65 -12.77
N GLY A 324 -12.90 -45.44 -13.17
CA GLY A 324 -14.10 -45.99 -12.52
C GLY A 324 -14.90 -44.95 -11.74
N PRO A 325 -15.99 -45.35 -11.07
CA PRO A 325 -16.72 -44.46 -10.17
C PRO A 325 -15.86 -44.11 -8.95
N LYS A 326 -15.86 -42.83 -8.56
CA LYS A 326 -15.30 -42.33 -7.29
C LYS A 326 -16.39 -41.61 -6.51
N THR A 327 -16.28 -41.66 -5.19
CA THR A 327 -17.16 -40.93 -4.27
C THR A 327 -16.34 -39.87 -3.55
N VAL A 328 -16.77 -38.62 -3.61
CA VAL A 328 -16.37 -37.60 -2.62
C VAL A 328 -17.32 -37.77 -1.44
N GLY A 329 -16.78 -38.04 -0.26
CA GLY A 329 -17.55 -38.30 0.95
C GLY A 329 -18.34 -37.09 1.47
N ALA A 330 -18.98 -37.26 2.62
CA ALA A 330 -19.62 -36.17 3.33
C ALA A 330 -18.56 -35.36 4.12
N GLY A 331 -18.38 -34.09 3.76
CA GLY A 331 -17.65 -33.13 4.59
C GLY A 331 -18.57 -32.59 5.69
N THR A 332 -18.01 -32.25 6.85
CA THR A 332 -18.80 -31.78 8.00
C THR A 332 -18.43 -30.34 8.35
N ILE A 333 -19.43 -29.51 8.60
CA ILE A 333 -19.27 -28.16 9.17
C ILE A 333 -19.94 -28.15 10.54
N ARG A 334 -19.20 -27.76 11.57
CA ARG A 334 -19.72 -27.55 12.92
C ARG A 334 -19.69 -26.07 13.24
N CYS A 335 -20.81 -25.51 13.69
CA CYS A 335 -20.89 -24.15 14.17
C CYS A 335 -21.79 -24.09 15.41
N GLN A 336 -21.71 -23.00 16.16
CA GLN A 336 -22.71 -22.70 17.17
C GLN A 336 -23.56 -21.54 16.68
N VAL A 337 -24.87 -21.62 16.88
CA VAL A 337 -25.82 -20.56 16.54
C VAL A 337 -26.53 -20.07 17.80
N GLN A 338 -26.91 -18.80 17.82
CA GLN A 338 -27.71 -18.27 18.91
C GLN A 338 -29.15 -18.80 18.79
N LYS A 339 -29.56 -19.65 19.72
CA LYS A 339 -30.95 -20.12 19.79
C LYS A 339 -31.86 -18.96 20.17
N GLY A 340 -32.80 -18.60 19.30
CA GLY A 340 -33.89 -17.70 19.66
C GLY A 340 -34.79 -18.37 20.68
N VAL A 341 -34.97 -17.76 21.85
CA VAL A 341 -35.96 -18.20 22.84
C VAL A 341 -37.20 -17.33 22.65
N ASP A 342 -38.30 -17.94 22.21
CA ASP A 342 -39.62 -17.32 22.28
C ASP A 342 -40.04 -17.25 23.76
N VAL A 343 -39.69 -16.15 24.41
CA VAL A 343 -40.13 -15.81 25.77
C VAL A 343 -41.48 -15.12 25.67
N ASP A 344 -42.55 -15.79 26.12
CA ASP A 344 -43.88 -15.18 26.19
C ASP A 344 -43.92 -14.20 27.38
N PRO A 345 -44.12 -12.88 27.16
CA PRO A 345 -44.15 -11.88 28.23
C PRO A 345 -45.35 -12.02 29.19
N PHE A 346 -46.31 -12.90 28.90
CA PHE A 346 -47.49 -13.16 29.74
C PHE A 346 -47.46 -14.54 30.43
N ALA A 347 -46.42 -15.34 30.24
CA ALA A 347 -46.29 -16.64 30.89
C ALA A 347 -45.96 -16.50 32.40
N GLY A 348 -46.59 -17.33 33.24
CA GLY A 348 -46.39 -17.29 34.70
C GLY A 348 -44.97 -17.64 35.16
N ASP A 349 -44.18 -18.28 34.30
CA ASP A 349 -42.77 -18.61 34.48
C ASP A 349 -41.82 -17.72 33.66
N PHE A 350 -42.31 -16.60 33.09
CA PHE A 350 -41.55 -15.61 32.32
C PHE A 350 -40.19 -15.29 32.95
N PHE A 351 -40.13 -14.98 34.25
CA PHE A 351 -38.86 -14.66 34.92
C PHE A 351 -37.88 -15.84 34.92
N ARG A 352 -38.33 -17.08 35.10
CA ARG A 352 -37.45 -18.26 35.00
C ARG A 352 -36.98 -18.49 33.57
N GLN A 353 -37.89 -18.37 32.60
CA GLN A 353 -37.57 -18.54 31.18
C GLN A 353 -36.57 -17.47 30.73
N PHE A 354 -36.78 -16.20 31.10
CA PHE A 354 -35.89 -15.07 30.85
C PHE A 354 -34.52 -15.22 31.52
N PHE A 355 -34.45 -15.58 32.81
CA PHE A 355 -33.17 -15.84 33.47
C PHE A 355 -32.43 -17.06 32.89
N SER A 356 -33.16 -18.07 32.36
CA SER A 356 -32.54 -19.20 31.65
C SER A 356 -32.08 -18.85 30.22
N ALA A 357 -32.74 -17.89 29.57
CA ALA A 357 -32.42 -17.40 28.22
C ALA A 357 -31.37 -16.28 28.20
N GLY A 358 -31.16 -15.59 29.33
CA GLY A 358 -30.11 -14.58 29.52
C GLY A 358 -28.69 -15.16 29.56
N LEU A 359 -28.57 -16.48 29.69
CA LEU A 359 -27.38 -17.22 29.26
C LEU A 359 -27.57 -17.54 27.77
N THR A 360 -26.70 -17.03 26.91
CA THR A 360 -26.70 -17.32 25.46
C THR A 360 -26.56 -18.82 25.22
N MET A 361 -27.69 -19.50 25.02
CA MET A 361 -27.73 -20.93 24.71
C MET A 361 -27.20 -21.15 23.29
N ALA A 362 -25.91 -21.39 23.22
CA ALA A 362 -25.22 -21.82 22.01
C ALA A 362 -25.77 -23.19 21.58
N GLU A 363 -26.50 -23.22 20.47
CA GLU A 363 -26.97 -24.47 19.87
C GLU A 363 -25.89 -24.97 18.90
N PRO A 364 -25.21 -26.10 19.19
CA PRO A 364 -24.24 -26.67 18.28
C PRO A 364 -24.97 -27.30 17.08
N VAL A 365 -24.72 -26.77 15.88
CA VAL A 365 -25.26 -27.28 14.63
C VAL A 365 -24.14 -27.99 13.87
N SER A 366 -24.40 -29.25 13.49
CA SER A 366 -23.50 -30.04 12.64
C SER A 366 -24.17 -30.28 11.30
N LEU A 367 -23.64 -29.67 10.25
CA LEU A 367 -24.13 -29.77 8.87
C LEU A 367 -23.21 -30.73 8.09
N GLN A 368 -23.78 -31.58 7.24
CA GLN A 368 -23.03 -32.47 6.37
C GLN A 368 -23.35 -32.22 4.90
N THR A 369 -22.32 -32.26 4.06
CA THR A 369 -22.51 -32.26 2.60
C THR A 369 -23.06 -33.61 2.17
N LYS A 370 -23.87 -33.63 1.11
CA LYS A 370 -24.23 -34.89 0.44
C LYS A 370 -22.97 -35.46 -0.24
N PRO A 371 -22.70 -36.77 -0.18
CA PRO A 371 -21.65 -37.39 -0.98
C PRO A 371 -21.89 -37.13 -2.49
N LEU A 372 -20.82 -36.91 -3.24
CA LEU A 372 -20.88 -36.64 -4.67
C LEU A 372 -20.23 -37.78 -5.46
N GLN A 373 -20.90 -38.23 -6.52
CA GLN A 373 -20.38 -39.24 -7.44
C GLN A 373 -19.63 -38.58 -8.59
N LEU A 374 -18.40 -39.02 -8.82
CA LEU A 374 -17.52 -38.58 -9.91
C LEU A 374 -17.22 -39.78 -10.83
N THR A 375 -17.48 -39.64 -12.12
CA THR A 375 -17.19 -40.69 -13.12
C THR A 375 -15.81 -40.48 -13.73
N VAL A 376 -14.86 -41.37 -13.46
CA VAL A 376 -13.48 -41.25 -13.95
C VAL A 376 -13.28 -42.14 -15.19
N LYS A 377 -13.19 -41.52 -16.37
CA LYS A 377 -12.86 -42.16 -17.64
C LYS A 377 -11.40 -42.65 -17.63
N PRO A 378 -11.09 -43.80 -18.25
CA PRO A 378 -9.72 -44.12 -18.64
C PRO A 378 -9.24 -43.13 -19.72
N LEU A 379 -7.94 -42.90 -19.80
CA LEU A 379 -7.34 -42.18 -20.91
C LEU A 379 -7.44 -43.03 -22.20
N PRO A 380 -7.65 -42.44 -23.39
CA PRO A 380 -7.74 -43.22 -24.63
C PRO A 380 -6.43 -43.93 -24.96
N GLU A 381 -6.46 -45.23 -25.29
CA GLU A 381 -5.25 -45.92 -25.77
C GLU A 381 -4.91 -45.52 -27.23
N ALA A 382 -5.91 -45.10 -28.01
CA ALA A 382 -5.69 -44.58 -29.36
C ALA A 382 -4.99 -43.21 -29.33
N GLY A 383 -3.88 -43.08 -30.06
CA GLY A 383 -3.10 -41.83 -30.17
C GLY A 383 -2.19 -41.53 -28.98
N LYS A 384 -2.09 -42.43 -28.01
CA LYS A 384 -1.23 -42.31 -26.81
C LYS A 384 0.26 -42.40 -27.19
N PRO A 385 1.06 -41.34 -26.98
CA PRO A 385 2.48 -41.36 -27.35
C PRO A 385 3.31 -42.33 -26.50
N VAL A 386 4.34 -42.95 -27.10
CA VAL A 386 5.24 -43.92 -26.42
C VAL A 386 5.93 -43.32 -25.19
N GLY A 387 6.19 -42.01 -25.18
CA GLY A 387 6.76 -41.27 -24.03
C GLY A 387 5.72 -40.57 -23.13
N PHE A 388 4.47 -41.02 -23.09
CA PHE A 388 3.42 -40.38 -22.28
C PHE A 388 3.56 -40.71 -20.77
N GLY A 389 4.17 -39.79 -20.02
CA GLY A 389 4.39 -39.91 -18.56
C GLY A 389 3.20 -39.57 -17.66
N GLY A 390 1.96 -39.79 -18.09
CA GLY A 390 0.77 -39.58 -17.24
C GLY A 390 0.32 -38.13 -17.03
N ALA A 391 0.88 -37.17 -17.77
CA ALA A 391 0.56 -35.75 -17.67
C ALA A 391 -0.86 -35.43 -18.22
N VAL A 392 -1.78 -35.02 -17.35
CA VAL A 392 -3.18 -34.68 -17.73
C VAL A 392 -3.49 -33.25 -17.31
N GLY A 393 -3.97 -32.44 -18.26
CA GLY A 393 -4.15 -30.99 -18.08
C GLY A 393 -3.66 -30.22 -19.30
N ARG A 394 -3.20 -28.97 -19.11
CA ARG A 394 -2.62 -28.17 -20.19
C ARG A 394 -1.25 -27.65 -19.78
N PHE A 395 -0.25 -27.91 -20.62
CA PHE A 395 1.14 -27.67 -20.31
C PHE A 395 1.90 -27.01 -21.47
N ARG A 396 2.97 -26.32 -21.12
CA ARG A 396 3.99 -25.79 -22.02
C ARG A 396 5.36 -26.26 -21.54
N VAL A 397 6.28 -26.50 -22.46
CA VAL A 397 7.66 -26.88 -22.17
C VAL A 397 8.61 -25.81 -22.71
N LYS A 398 9.65 -25.48 -21.93
CA LYS A 398 10.75 -24.58 -22.29
C LYS A 398 12.06 -25.25 -21.91
N ALA A 399 13.14 -25.01 -22.63
CA ALA A 399 14.48 -25.41 -22.22
C ALA A 399 15.50 -24.32 -22.49
N GLU A 400 16.57 -24.31 -21.71
CA GLU A 400 17.67 -23.36 -21.77
C GLU A 400 18.99 -24.03 -21.35
N LEU A 401 20.11 -23.49 -21.84
CA LEU A 401 21.46 -23.82 -21.37
C LEU A 401 21.99 -22.65 -20.55
N ASP A 402 22.72 -22.92 -19.46
CA ASP A 402 23.32 -21.85 -18.64
C ASP A 402 24.50 -21.13 -19.33
N LYS A 403 25.02 -21.70 -20.42
CA LYS A 403 26.09 -21.14 -21.27
C LYS A 403 25.80 -21.42 -22.73
N SER A 404 26.09 -20.46 -23.60
CA SER A 404 26.04 -20.62 -25.08
C SER A 404 27.37 -21.09 -25.69
N THR A 405 28.47 -20.95 -24.95
CA THR A 405 29.83 -21.32 -25.39
C THR A 405 30.59 -21.99 -24.25
N VAL A 406 31.29 -23.08 -24.53
CA VAL A 406 32.13 -23.85 -23.57
C VAL A 406 33.37 -24.45 -24.27
N LYS A 407 34.30 -25.06 -23.52
CA LYS A 407 35.30 -25.97 -24.12
C LYS A 407 34.77 -27.40 -24.19
N ALA A 408 35.32 -28.22 -25.08
CA ALA A 408 35.12 -29.66 -25.05
C ALA A 408 35.61 -30.23 -23.70
N GLY A 409 34.77 -31.02 -23.02
CA GLY A 409 35.02 -31.49 -21.65
C GLY A 409 34.43 -30.64 -20.53
N ASP A 410 34.04 -29.38 -20.77
CA ASP A 410 33.44 -28.51 -19.75
C ASP A 410 31.95 -28.82 -19.51
N ALA A 411 31.50 -28.72 -18.27
CA ALA A 411 30.09 -28.88 -17.92
C ALA A 411 29.21 -27.67 -18.30
N VAL A 412 28.07 -27.94 -18.92
CA VAL A 412 26.95 -27.01 -19.16
C VAL A 412 25.68 -27.58 -18.50
N ASN A 413 24.85 -26.73 -17.91
CA ASN A 413 23.57 -27.13 -17.33
C ASN A 413 22.44 -26.95 -18.34
N LEU A 414 21.73 -28.03 -18.66
CA LEU A 414 20.44 -28.00 -19.33
C LEU A 414 19.34 -27.88 -18.27
N THR A 415 18.53 -26.82 -18.37
CA THR A 415 17.33 -26.63 -17.56
C THR A 415 16.10 -26.79 -18.45
N VAL A 416 15.22 -27.73 -18.15
CA VAL A 416 13.94 -27.92 -18.84
C VAL A 416 12.80 -27.66 -17.87
N THR A 417 11.90 -26.76 -18.22
CA THR A 417 10.76 -26.34 -17.38
C THR A 417 9.45 -26.73 -18.06
N VAL A 418 8.67 -27.58 -17.38
CA VAL A 418 7.29 -27.92 -17.74
C VAL A 418 6.36 -27.10 -16.87
N GLU A 419 5.56 -26.22 -17.47
CA GLU A 419 4.69 -25.24 -16.81
C GLU A 419 3.22 -25.49 -17.22
N GLY A 420 2.29 -25.55 -16.28
CA GLY A 420 0.88 -25.79 -16.61
C GLY A 420 -0.08 -25.94 -15.42
N ASN A 421 -1.31 -26.36 -15.73
CA ASN A 421 -2.36 -26.69 -14.76
C ASN A 421 -2.66 -28.20 -14.82
N GLY A 422 -2.80 -28.83 -13.65
CA GLY A 422 -2.95 -30.29 -13.52
C GLY A 422 -2.05 -30.86 -12.40
N ASN A 423 -1.96 -32.20 -12.33
CA ASN A 423 -1.19 -32.87 -11.29
C ASN A 423 0.33 -32.84 -11.56
N LEU A 424 0.98 -31.74 -11.17
CA LEU A 424 2.43 -31.55 -11.32
C LEU A 424 3.26 -32.56 -10.49
N LYS A 425 2.71 -33.11 -9.41
CA LYS A 425 3.38 -34.13 -8.58
C LYS A 425 3.45 -35.49 -9.29
N ALA A 426 2.48 -35.80 -10.15
CA ALA A 426 2.45 -37.02 -10.96
C ALA A 426 3.32 -36.96 -12.24
N LEU A 427 3.92 -35.81 -12.57
CA LEU A 427 4.87 -35.73 -13.68
C LEU A 427 6.12 -36.57 -13.35
N GLY A 428 6.35 -37.64 -14.10
CA GLY A 428 7.53 -38.50 -13.96
C GLY A 428 8.83 -37.85 -14.40
N GLU A 429 9.81 -38.69 -14.72
CA GLU A 429 11.04 -38.29 -15.43
C GLU A 429 10.70 -37.76 -16.83
N LEU A 430 11.51 -36.82 -17.32
CA LEU A 430 11.41 -36.31 -18.68
C LEU A 430 12.40 -37.08 -19.57
N PRO A 431 11.94 -37.90 -20.53
CA PRO A 431 12.85 -38.63 -21.42
C PRO A 431 13.60 -37.65 -22.31
N LEU A 432 14.92 -37.56 -22.13
CA LEU A 432 15.77 -36.77 -23.01
C LEU A 432 15.96 -37.51 -24.36
N PRO A 433 15.98 -36.79 -25.49
CA PRO A 433 16.34 -37.37 -26.78
C PRO A 433 17.81 -37.84 -26.77
N ASP A 434 18.15 -38.78 -27.66
CA ASP A 434 19.55 -39.21 -27.80
C ASP A 434 20.44 -38.04 -28.24
N ILE A 435 21.54 -37.86 -27.51
CA ILE A 435 22.49 -36.76 -27.64
C ILE A 435 23.92 -37.32 -27.64
N PRO A 436 24.32 -38.10 -28.67
CA PRO A 436 25.55 -38.88 -28.66
C PRO A 436 26.81 -38.03 -28.56
N GLN A 437 26.76 -36.76 -28.97
CA GLN A 437 27.84 -35.78 -28.84
C GLN A 437 28.07 -35.30 -27.39
N PHE A 438 27.16 -35.62 -26.47
CA PHE A 438 27.21 -35.24 -25.05
C PHE A 438 27.30 -36.47 -24.14
N ARG A 439 27.86 -36.29 -22.95
CA ARG A 439 27.66 -37.16 -21.79
C ARG A 439 26.66 -36.46 -20.87
N ALA A 440 25.47 -37.03 -20.72
CA ALA A 440 24.49 -36.58 -19.75
C ALA A 440 24.72 -37.25 -18.40
N TYR A 441 24.52 -36.49 -17.32
CA TYR A 441 24.53 -36.97 -15.95
C TYR A 441 23.10 -37.08 -15.41
N GLU A 442 22.96 -37.50 -14.15
CA GLU A 442 21.66 -37.59 -13.46
C GLU A 442 20.90 -36.27 -13.49
N THR A 443 19.58 -36.36 -13.64
CA THR A 443 18.68 -35.19 -13.74
C THR A 443 18.02 -34.95 -12.38
N VAL A 444 18.35 -33.83 -11.74
CA VAL A 444 17.66 -33.41 -10.52
C VAL A 444 16.37 -32.67 -10.87
N THR A 445 15.33 -32.81 -10.04
CA THR A 445 14.05 -32.12 -10.28
C THR A 445 13.63 -31.25 -9.10
N SER A 446 12.92 -30.16 -9.40
CA SER A 446 12.26 -29.33 -8.39
C SER A 446 10.84 -28.97 -8.83
N LEU A 447 9.95 -28.80 -7.86
CA LEU A 447 8.54 -28.49 -8.08
C LEU A 447 8.22 -27.13 -7.45
N ASN A 448 7.67 -26.22 -8.26
CA ASN A 448 7.09 -24.97 -7.78
C ASN A 448 5.58 -25.01 -8.08
N GLN A 449 4.77 -25.09 -7.01
CA GLN A 449 3.33 -25.24 -7.09
C GLN A 449 2.65 -24.01 -6.48
N SER A 450 1.76 -23.39 -7.22
CA SER A 450 0.88 -22.32 -6.76
C SER A 450 -0.57 -22.80 -6.76
N LYS A 451 -1.38 -22.24 -5.87
CA LYS A 451 -2.79 -22.57 -5.73
C LYS A 451 -3.60 -21.28 -5.75
N ASP A 452 -4.70 -21.29 -6.49
CA ASP A 452 -5.66 -20.19 -6.56
C ASP A 452 -7.09 -20.74 -6.53
N GLU A 453 -8.08 -19.84 -6.67
CA GLU A 453 -9.50 -20.23 -6.67
C GLU A 453 -9.91 -21.13 -7.84
N GLN A 454 -9.06 -21.23 -8.88
CA GLN A 454 -9.24 -22.03 -10.09
C GLN A 454 -8.51 -23.38 -10.02
N GLY A 455 -7.67 -23.59 -9.00
CA GLY A 455 -7.06 -24.87 -8.66
C GLY A 455 -5.54 -24.83 -8.54
N VAL A 456 -4.89 -25.86 -9.05
CA VAL A 456 -3.44 -26.07 -8.95
C VAL A 456 -2.77 -25.77 -10.29
N ARG A 457 -1.74 -24.92 -10.24
CA ARG A 457 -0.89 -24.58 -11.39
C ARG A 457 0.54 -24.34 -10.94
N GLY A 458 1.49 -24.41 -11.85
CA GLY A 458 2.90 -24.18 -11.52
C GLY A 458 3.84 -24.80 -12.52
N SER A 459 5.05 -25.12 -12.07
CA SER A 459 6.10 -25.69 -12.91
C SER A 459 6.90 -26.79 -12.22
N LYS A 460 7.27 -27.81 -12.99
CA LYS A 460 8.31 -28.77 -12.63
C LYS A 460 9.54 -28.49 -13.49
N VAL A 461 10.68 -28.32 -12.82
CA VAL A 461 11.98 -28.03 -13.43
C VAL A 461 12.82 -29.30 -13.36
N TYR A 462 13.44 -29.64 -14.48
CA TYR A 462 14.37 -30.74 -14.66
C TYR A 462 15.73 -30.13 -14.99
N LYS A 463 16.77 -30.44 -14.23
CA LYS A 463 18.12 -29.92 -14.46
C LYS A 463 19.11 -31.06 -14.66
N THR A 464 19.72 -31.09 -15.83
CA THR A 464 20.65 -32.13 -16.28
C THR A 464 22.00 -31.50 -16.57
N VAL A 465 23.09 -32.08 -16.04
CA VAL A 465 24.44 -31.66 -16.44
C VAL A 465 24.82 -32.38 -17.73
N LEU A 466 25.25 -31.63 -18.74
CA LEU A 466 25.76 -32.14 -20.00
C LEU A 466 27.25 -31.79 -20.13
N VAL A 467 28.05 -32.71 -20.66
CA VAL A 467 29.46 -32.49 -21.00
C VAL A 467 29.66 -32.83 -22.49
N PRO A 468 30.08 -31.89 -23.34
CA PRO A 468 30.31 -32.14 -24.77
C PRO A 468 31.60 -32.93 -24.97
N LYS A 469 31.54 -33.96 -25.81
CA LYS A 469 32.64 -34.89 -26.11
C LYS A 469 33.56 -34.41 -27.23
N VAL A 470 33.09 -33.48 -28.06
CA VAL A 470 33.77 -32.99 -29.26
C VAL A 470 33.58 -31.47 -29.40
N SER A 471 34.51 -30.80 -30.06
CA SER A 471 34.41 -29.38 -30.41
C SER A 471 33.66 -29.15 -31.72
N GLY A 472 33.06 -27.97 -31.87
CA GLY A 472 32.26 -27.52 -33.01
C GLY A 472 30.91 -26.94 -32.59
N ASP A 473 30.09 -26.56 -33.57
CA ASP A 473 28.70 -26.17 -33.36
C ASP A 473 27.85 -27.40 -32.99
N LEU A 474 27.57 -27.57 -31.70
CA LEU A 474 26.69 -28.64 -31.22
C LEU A 474 25.26 -28.13 -31.00
N ALA A 475 24.31 -29.05 -30.92
CA ALA A 475 22.95 -28.72 -30.52
C ALA A 475 22.34 -29.81 -29.64
N VAL A 476 21.58 -29.39 -28.61
CA VAL A 476 20.58 -30.24 -27.96
C VAL A 476 19.33 -30.21 -28.86
N PRO A 477 18.86 -31.36 -29.37
CA PRO A 477 17.69 -31.42 -30.24
C PRO A 477 16.40 -31.10 -29.46
N PRO A 478 15.27 -30.84 -30.16
CA PRO A 478 13.98 -30.60 -29.53
C PRO A 478 13.62 -31.68 -28.50
N ILE A 479 13.32 -31.27 -27.27
CA ILE A 479 12.95 -32.17 -26.17
C ILE A 479 11.42 -32.30 -26.18
N PRO A 480 10.87 -33.50 -26.44
CA PRO A 480 9.42 -33.69 -26.50
C PRO A 480 8.82 -33.84 -25.10
N PHE A 481 7.67 -33.21 -24.88
CA PHE A 481 6.83 -33.41 -23.70
C PHE A 481 5.40 -33.72 -24.13
N SER A 482 4.92 -34.92 -23.82
CA SER A 482 3.58 -35.40 -24.20
C SER A 482 2.62 -35.34 -23.02
N TYR A 483 1.48 -34.70 -23.22
CA TYR A 483 0.37 -34.62 -22.25
C TYR A 483 -0.97 -34.91 -22.92
N PHE A 484 -1.99 -35.19 -22.13
CA PHE A 484 -3.38 -35.29 -22.58
C PHE A 484 -4.12 -34.01 -22.18
N ASP A 485 -4.67 -33.29 -23.17
CA ASP A 485 -5.53 -32.12 -22.93
C ASP A 485 -6.99 -32.62 -22.81
N PRO A 486 -7.58 -32.64 -21.60
CA PRO A 486 -8.92 -33.17 -21.39
C PRO A 486 -10.00 -32.27 -21.99
N ALA A 487 -9.73 -30.98 -22.22
CA ALA A 487 -10.69 -30.07 -22.87
C ALA A 487 -10.71 -30.23 -24.40
N ALA A 488 -9.65 -30.78 -24.98
CA ALA A 488 -9.58 -31.14 -26.39
C ALA A 488 -9.69 -32.65 -26.65
N GLU A 489 -9.94 -33.44 -25.59
CA GLU A 489 -9.99 -34.92 -25.53
C GLU A 489 -8.89 -35.63 -26.35
N LYS A 490 -7.67 -35.06 -26.37
CA LYS A 490 -6.57 -35.55 -27.23
C LYS A 490 -5.19 -35.43 -26.59
N TYR A 491 -4.28 -36.28 -27.07
CA TYR A 491 -2.85 -36.15 -26.79
C TYR A 491 -2.23 -34.99 -27.57
N VAL A 492 -1.31 -34.28 -26.91
CA VAL A 492 -0.52 -33.18 -27.45
C VAL A 492 0.94 -33.39 -27.06
N THR A 493 1.82 -33.40 -28.04
CA THR A 493 3.28 -33.40 -27.84
C THR A 493 3.80 -32.00 -28.10
N ALA A 494 4.07 -31.25 -27.03
CA ALA A 494 4.84 -30.01 -27.11
C ALA A 494 6.33 -30.35 -27.27
N GLN A 495 7.12 -29.46 -27.89
CA GLN A 495 8.57 -29.63 -28.03
C GLN A 495 9.28 -28.31 -27.74
N THR A 496 10.50 -28.39 -27.19
CA THR A 496 11.38 -27.23 -27.05
C THR A 496 11.99 -26.85 -28.40
N PRO A 497 12.42 -25.58 -28.60
CA PRO A 497 13.35 -25.30 -29.69
C PRO A 497 14.67 -26.05 -29.51
N PRO A 498 15.42 -26.33 -30.60
CA PRO A 498 16.79 -26.85 -30.48
C PRO A 498 17.69 -25.79 -29.84
N LEU A 499 18.56 -26.21 -28.92
CA LEU A 499 19.48 -25.31 -28.20
C LEU A 499 20.89 -25.47 -28.77
N LYS A 500 21.43 -24.39 -29.35
CA LYS A 500 22.79 -24.39 -29.91
C LYS A 500 23.83 -24.15 -28.80
N LEU A 501 24.98 -24.81 -28.93
CA LEU A 501 26.13 -24.67 -28.05
C LEU A 501 27.40 -24.63 -28.91
N ASP A 502 28.13 -23.53 -28.85
CA ASP A 502 29.46 -23.39 -29.45
C ASP A 502 30.49 -24.08 -28.54
N VAL A 503 31.14 -25.14 -29.04
CA VAL A 503 32.13 -25.89 -28.27
C VAL A 503 33.52 -25.68 -28.84
N THR A 504 34.29 -24.82 -28.18
CA THR A 504 35.71 -24.60 -28.50
C THR A 504 36.56 -25.83 -28.15
N PRO A 505 37.73 -26.03 -28.79
CA PRO A 505 38.66 -27.11 -28.42
C PRO A 505 39.03 -27.06 -26.93
N GLY A 506 39.00 -28.23 -26.28
CA GLY A 506 39.53 -28.41 -24.93
C GLY A 506 41.04 -28.21 -24.87
N ASP A 507 41.59 -28.00 -23.67
CA ASP A 507 43.05 -27.86 -23.52
C ASP A 507 43.74 -29.19 -23.88
N PRO A 508 44.77 -29.18 -24.76
CA PRO A 508 45.31 -30.39 -25.40
C PRO A 508 46.10 -31.32 -24.45
N THR A 509 46.10 -31.05 -23.15
CA THR A 509 46.76 -31.86 -22.11
C THR A 509 45.88 -32.96 -21.51
N GLN A 510 44.61 -33.09 -21.93
CA GLN A 510 43.79 -34.27 -21.64
C GLN A 510 43.60 -35.14 -22.89
N ALA A 511 44.48 -36.14 -23.02
CA ALA A 511 44.31 -37.21 -24.00
C ALA A 511 42.98 -37.97 -23.76
N PRO A 512 42.34 -38.53 -24.81
CA PRO A 512 41.14 -39.32 -24.63
C PRO A 512 41.47 -40.55 -23.79
N VAL A 513 40.85 -40.67 -22.61
CA VAL A 513 40.96 -41.84 -21.72
C VAL A 513 40.26 -43.04 -22.35
N GLY A 514 40.97 -43.72 -23.25
CA GLY A 514 40.57 -44.99 -23.85
C GLY A 514 40.56 -46.10 -22.80
N PHE A 515 39.38 -46.42 -22.28
CA PHE A 515 39.17 -47.63 -21.47
C PHE A 515 39.15 -48.88 -22.36
N SER A 516 40.34 -49.39 -22.70
CA SER A 516 40.49 -50.76 -23.17
C SER A 516 40.41 -51.70 -21.97
N ALA A 517 39.25 -52.32 -21.76
CA ALA A 517 39.01 -53.25 -20.67
C ALA A 517 39.66 -54.62 -20.95
N THR A 518 40.91 -54.80 -20.55
CA THR A 518 41.53 -56.13 -20.42
C THR A 518 41.13 -56.74 -19.08
N PRO A 519 40.42 -57.89 -19.04
CA PRO A 519 40.02 -58.51 -17.76
C PRO A 519 41.25 -59.04 -17.01
N GLY A 520 41.45 -58.59 -15.76
CA GLY A 520 42.40 -59.20 -14.82
C GLY A 520 43.56 -58.33 -14.32
N ALA A 521 43.77 -57.13 -14.85
CA ALA A 521 44.78 -56.19 -14.33
C ALA A 521 44.15 -55.17 -13.38
N ALA A 522 44.51 -55.20 -12.09
CA ALA A 522 44.12 -54.16 -11.15
C ALA A 522 44.85 -52.84 -11.48
N PRO A 523 44.16 -51.70 -11.63
CA PRO A 523 44.81 -50.42 -11.92
C PRO A 523 45.48 -49.86 -10.65
N SER A 524 46.77 -50.16 -10.50
CA SER A 524 47.67 -49.46 -9.57
C SER A 524 47.86 -48.01 -10.01
N GLY A 525 46.95 -47.13 -9.60
CA GLY A 525 46.97 -45.74 -10.06
C GLY A 525 45.75 -44.89 -9.72
N ILE A 526 44.97 -45.24 -8.68
CA ILE A 526 43.97 -44.33 -8.14
C ILE A 526 44.67 -43.33 -7.20
N THR A 527 45.26 -42.28 -7.77
CA THR A 527 45.39 -41.02 -7.05
C THR A 527 43.98 -40.50 -6.86
N ALA A 528 43.41 -40.71 -5.67
CA ALA A 528 42.15 -40.11 -5.30
C ALA A 528 42.34 -38.58 -5.26
N VAL A 529 41.91 -37.90 -6.33
CA VAL A 529 41.65 -36.45 -6.30
C VAL A 529 40.32 -36.23 -5.56
N SER A 530 40.32 -36.64 -4.30
CA SER A 530 39.30 -36.29 -3.32
C SER A 530 39.68 -34.95 -2.66
N GLU A 531 39.79 -33.90 -3.47
CA GLU A 531 39.74 -32.51 -3.00
C GLU A 531 38.28 -32.00 -2.89
N ASP A 532 37.39 -32.82 -2.32
CA ASP A 532 36.08 -32.32 -1.88
C ASP A 532 35.61 -32.89 -0.54
N ILE A 533 36.55 -32.97 0.41
CA ILE A 533 36.20 -32.70 1.81
C ILE A 533 36.91 -31.41 2.20
N ARG A 534 36.27 -30.28 1.88
CA ARG A 534 36.68 -28.98 2.45
C ARG A 534 36.56 -29.07 3.96
N HIS A 535 37.71 -29.06 4.64
CA HIS A 535 37.80 -28.91 6.08
C HIS A 535 36.96 -27.71 6.51
N VAL A 536 36.01 -27.90 7.43
CA VAL A 536 35.19 -26.81 7.97
C VAL A 536 36.14 -25.85 8.70
N ARG A 537 36.47 -24.72 8.05
CA ARG A 537 37.22 -23.65 8.72
C ARG A 537 36.32 -23.08 9.81
N ALA A 538 36.63 -23.41 11.06
CA ALA A 538 35.93 -22.92 12.24
C ALA A 538 36.04 -21.38 12.46
N ARG A 539 36.73 -20.66 11.56
CA ARG A 539 36.75 -19.19 11.48
C ARG A 539 36.76 -18.76 10.01
N PRO A 540 35.75 -18.03 9.51
CA PRO A 540 35.86 -17.36 8.23
C PRO A 540 36.81 -16.16 8.37
N GLY A 541 37.84 -16.11 7.53
CA GLY A 541 38.84 -15.03 7.53
C GLY A 541 38.27 -13.73 6.98
N PHE A 542 37.51 -13.01 7.81
CA PHE A 542 36.96 -11.68 7.50
C PHE A 542 37.88 -10.52 7.94
N ASP A 543 39.15 -10.80 8.25
CA ASP A 543 40.08 -9.87 8.91
C ASP A 543 40.24 -8.52 8.20
N GLY A 544 40.20 -8.49 6.86
CA GLY A 544 40.29 -7.24 6.08
C GLY A 544 39.06 -6.35 6.27
N ALA A 545 37.86 -6.90 6.09
CA ALA A 545 36.61 -6.16 6.23
C ALA A 545 36.30 -5.80 7.70
N ALA A 546 36.60 -6.71 8.64
CA ALA A 546 36.44 -6.47 10.07
C ALA A 546 37.41 -5.38 10.57
N ARG A 547 38.67 -5.37 10.13
CA ARG A 547 39.62 -4.29 10.46
C ARG A 547 39.23 -2.96 9.82
N ALA A 548 38.75 -2.95 8.58
CA ALA A 548 38.23 -1.74 7.94
C ALA A 548 37.01 -1.18 8.68
N ALA A 549 36.05 -2.04 9.05
CA ALA A 549 34.88 -1.66 9.84
C ALA A 549 35.28 -1.13 11.22
N ALA A 550 36.21 -1.79 11.92
CA ALA A 550 36.73 -1.33 13.21
C ALA A 550 37.47 0.01 13.11
N ALA A 551 38.23 0.25 12.04
CA ALA A 551 38.89 1.54 11.81
C ALA A 551 37.89 2.67 11.52
N VAL A 552 36.84 2.41 10.75
CA VAL A 552 35.77 3.40 10.48
C VAL A 552 34.90 3.64 11.73
N ALA A 553 34.65 2.62 12.55
CA ALA A 553 33.95 2.76 13.83
C ALA A 553 34.79 3.53 14.87
N GLY A 554 36.11 3.30 14.91
CA GLY A 554 37.03 4.00 15.80
C GLY A 554 37.36 5.44 15.39
N ALA A 555 37.13 5.81 14.13
CA ALA A 555 37.34 7.16 13.62
C ALA A 555 36.25 8.15 14.09
N GLY A 556 36.20 8.47 15.38
CA GLY A 556 35.16 9.32 15.99
C GLY A 556 34.95 10.69 15.31
N LEU A 557 35.99 11.26 14.71
CA LEU A 557 35.88 12.53 13.95
C LEU A 557 34.96 12.41 12.72
N LEU A 558 34.85 11.22 12.12
CA LEU A 558 34.03 10.95 10.94
C LEU A 558 32.53 10.99 11.27
N HIS A 559 32.17 10.58 12.50
CA HIS A 559 30.79 10.56 13.02
C HIS A 559 30.36 11.91 13.62
N ALA A 560 31.33 12.71 14.08
CA ALA A 560 31.08 14.03 14.67
C ALA A 560 30.43 15.02 13.68
N VAL A 561 30.82 14.99 12.40
CA VAL A 561 30.29 15.94 11.39
C VAL A 561 28.81 15.67 11.08
N PRO A 562 28.35 14.44 10.75
CA PRO A 562 26.93 14.14 10.62
C PRO A 562 26.12 14.49 11.87
N ALA A 563 26.60 14.10 13.06
CA ALA A 563 25.93 14.40 14.33
C ALA A 563 25.75 15.91 14.57
N ALA A 564 26.79 16.72 14.31
CA ALA A 564 26.70 18.18 14.40
C ALA A 564 25.69 18.78 13.40
N THR A 565 25.61 18.25 12.17
CA THR A 565 24.61 18.72 11.19
C THR A 565 23.18 18.38 11.57
N LEU A 566 22.94 17.19 12.15
CA LEU A 566 21.63 16.78 12.66
C LEU A 566 21.22 17.61 13.88
N ALA A 567 22.15 17.85 14.81
CA ALA A 567 21.91 18.72 15.97
C ALA A 567 21.57 20.16 15.54
N PHE A 568 22.30 20.72 14.55
CA PHE A 568 21.99 22.03 14.00
C PHE A 568 20.62 22.07 13.29
N ALA A 569 20.29 21.04 12.51
CA ALA A 569 18.97 20.93 11.86
C ALA A 569 17.84 20.84 12.91
N GLY A 570 18.03 20.06 13.98
CA GLY A 570 17.09 19.97 15.11
C GLY A 570 16.92 21.29 15.85
N LEU A 571 18.00 22.05 16.07
CA LEU A 571 17.95 23.39 16.67
C LEU A 571 17.16 24.38 15.78
N VAL A 572 17.38 24.36 14.46
CA VAL A 572 16.64 25.21 13.51
C VAL A 572 15.15 24.80 13.45
N ALA A 573 14.85 23.51 13.47
CA ALA A 573 13.48 23.01 13.50
C ALA A 573 12.75 23.38 14.80
N GLY A 574 13.40 23.22 15.96
CA GLY A 574 12.87 23.62 17.26
C GLY A 574 12.71 25.14 17.40
N TRP A 575 13.58 25.93 16.78
CA TRP A 575 13.43 27.39 16.69
C TRP A 575 12.22 27.79 15.84
N ARG A 576 12.02 27.15 14.68
CA ARG A 576 10.83 27.35 13.83
C ARG A 576 9.54 26.93 14.54
N ALA A 577 9.50 25.77 15.18
CA ALA A 577 8.34 25.31 15.95
C ALA A 577 7.96 26.26 17.09
N ARG A 578 8.95 26.94 17.70
CA ARG A 578 8.71 28.02 18.69
C ARG A 578 8.27 29.34 18.06
N GLU A 579 8.56 29.59 16.79
CA GLU A 579 8.00 30.71 16.03
C GLU A 579 6.55 30.42 15.59
N ASP A 580 6.24 29.16 15.27
CA ASP A 580 4.91 28.70 14.87
C ASP A 580 3.96 28.51 16.08
N SER A 581 4.48 28.42 17.31
CA SER A 581 3.64 28.40 18.53
C SER A 581 2.97 29.73 18.90
N ASP A 582 3.38 30.84 18.28
CA ASP A 582 2.65 32.12 18.32
C ASP A 582 2.47 32.68 16.89
N PRO A 583 1.48 32.15 16.13
CA PRO A 583 1.22 32.58 14.76
C PRO A 583 0.83 34.06 14.64
N ALA A 584 0.37 34.69 15.73
CA ALA A 584 0.04 36.12 15.73
C ALA A 584 1.32 36.96 15.78
N ARG A 585 2.27 36.62 16.64
CA ARG A 585 3.59 37.29 16.72
C ARG A 585 4.45 37.04 15.48
N SER A 586 4.41 35.83 14.92
CA SER A 586 5.10 35.50 13.67
C SER A 586 4.57 36.32 12.49
N ARG A 587 3.24 36.42 12.33
CA ARG A 587 2.62 37.31 11.32
C ARG A 587 2.93 38.78 11.56
N ALA A 588 2.77 39.29 12.78
CA ALA A 588 3.06 40.69 13.10
C ALA A 588 4.53 41.11 12.88
N ARG A 589 5.50 40.17 13.00
CA ARG A 589 6.92 40.39 12.65
C ARG A 589 7.19 40.35 11.14
N ARG A 590 6.42 39.57 10.39
CA ARG A 590 6.57 39.40 8.94
C ARG A 590 5.69 40.38 8.12
N ALA A 591 4.77 41.08 8.77
CA ALA A 591 3.78 41.98 8.16
C ALA A 591 4.38 43.02 7.20
N ALA A 592 5.37 43.82 7.64
CA ALA A 592 6.00 44.82 6.78
C ALA A 592 6.69 44.20 5.54
N LYS A 593 7.37 43.05 5.71
CA LYS A 593 8.00 42.33 4.60
C LYS A 593 6.97 41.77 3.61
N ALA A 594 5.85 41.23 4.12
CA ALA A 594 4.75 40.74 3.29
C ALA A 594 4.03 41.88 2.55
N ALA A 595 3.99 43.07 3.13
CA ALA A 595 3.48 44.26 2.46
C ALA A 595 4.42 44.76 1.36
N ASP A 596 5.73 44.88 1.61
CA ASP A 596 6.73 45.26 0.60
C ASP A 596 6.73 44.29 -0.60
N GLU A 597 6.55 42.98 -0.38
CA GLU A 597 6.37 42.00 -1.46
C GLU A 597 5.10 42.25 -2.30
N ARG A 598 3.99 42.65 -1.67
CA ARG A 598 2.72 43.00 -2.37
C ARG A 598 2.85 44.32 -3.14
N LEU A 599 3.52 45.32 -2.57
CA LEU A 599 3.85 46.59 -3.25
C LEU A 599 4.80 46.35 -4.45
N GLY A 600 5.76 45.43 -4.31
CA GLY A 600 6.62 44.97 -5.39
C GLY A 600 5.84 44.31 -6.53
N LYS A 601 4.83 43.50 -6.20
CA LYS A 601 3.90 42.90 -7.20
C LYS A 601 3.05 43.96 -7.90
N SER A 602 2.50 44.93 -7.17
CA SER A 602 1.79 46.09 -7.75
C SER A 602 2.62 46.80 -8.83
N ARG A 603 3.93 46.99 -8.60
CA ARG A 603 4.84 47.64 -9.57
C ARG A 603 5.01 46.85 -10.88
N ALA A 604 4.84 45.53 -10.86
CA ALA A 604 4.91 44.69 -12.06
C ALA A 604 3.56 44.59 -12.82
N THR A 605 2.45 44.97 -12.19
CA THR A 605 1.09 44.85 -12.73
C THR A 605 0.73 46.06 -13.59
N LYS A 606 0.38 45.82 -14.86
CA LYS A 606 0.06 46.88 -15.84
C LYS A 606 -1.37 47.41 -15.75
N ALA A 607 -2.33 46.61 -15.28
CA ALA A 607 -3.71 47.03 -15.15
C ALA A 607 -3.87 47.94 -13.92
N LEU A 608 -4.36 49.17 -14.12
CA LEU A 608 -4.48 50.19 -13.07
C LEU A 608 -5.30 49.71 -11.87
N ALA A 609 -6.46 49.10 -12.13
CA ALA A 609 -7.35 48.55 -11.10
C ALA A 609 -6.65 47.46 -10.27
N GLU A 610 -6.02 46.46 -10.91
CA GLU A 610 -5.30 45.38 -10.23
C GLU A 610 -4.08 45.88 -9.45
N SER A 611 -3.31 46.80 -10.03
CA SER A 611 -2.15 47.40 -9.38
C SER A 611 -2.55 48.21 -8.14
N SER A 612 -3.66 48.96 -8.20
CA SER A 612 -4.22 49.69 -7.05
C SER A 612 -4.79 48.76 -5.98
N ALA A 613 -5.44 47.66 -6.37
CA ALA A 613 -5.96 46.65 -5.44
C ALA A 613 -4.82 45.97 -4.65
N LEU A 614 -3.70 45.66 -5.31
CA LEU A 614 -2.50 45.12 -4.66
C LEU A 614 -1.85 46.10 -3.65
N VAL A 615 -1.95 47.42 -3.87
CA VAL A 615 -1.52 48.43 -2.89
C VAL A 615 -2.49 48.48 -1.69
N GLY A 616 -3.79 48.39 -1.95
CA GLY A 616 -4.82 48.23 -0.91
C GLY A 616 -4.58 47.00 -0.04
N ASP A 617 -4.44 45.84 -0.67
CA ASP A 617 -4.19 44.56 0.03
C ASP A 617 -2.84 44.56 0.77
N ALA A 618 -1.87 45.38 0.36
CA ALA A 618 -0.63 45.58 1.11
C ALA A 618 -0.87 46.33 2.42
N LEU A 619 -1.60 47.46 2.43
CA LEU A 619 -1.90 48.21 3.65
C LEU A 619 -2.88 47.47 4.56
N VAL A 620 -3.97 46.94 4.00
CA VAL A 620 -4.99 46.18 4.75
C VAL A 620 -4.38 44.91 5.34
N GLY A 621 -3.58 44.18 4.54
CA GLY A 621 -2.86 43.00 4.99
C GLY A 621 -1.82 43.31 6.07
N TYR A 622 -1.04 44.39 5.91
CA TYR A 622 -0.12 44.88 6.94
C TYR A 622 -0.84 45.13 8.25
N LEU A 623 -1.90 45.95 8.24
CA LEU A 623 -2.63 46.32 9.45
C LEU A 623 -3.32 45.11 10.09
N ALA A 624 -3.91 44.21 9.30
CA ALA A 624 -4.50 42.97 9.79
C ALA A 624 -3.47 42.06 10.51
N ASP A 625 -2.34 41.77 9.85
CA ASP A 625 -1.28 40.92 10.41
C ASP A 625 -0.58 41.58 11.61
N LYS A 626 -0.38 42.91 11.59
CA LYS A 626 0.27 43.68 12.66
C LYS A 626 -0.61 43.84 13.90
N LEU A 627 -1.92 44.02 13.71
CA LEU A 627 -2.91 44.14 14.79
C LEU A 627 -3.45 42.79 15.28
N SER A 628 -3.12 41.69 14.59
CA SER A 628 -3.61 40.33 14.87
C SER A 628 -5.12 40.15 14.65
N VAL A 629 -5.72 40.88 13.69
CA VAL A 629 -7.16 40.84 13.36
C VAL A 629 -7.40 40.26 11.96
N PRO A 630 -8.56 39.64 11.68
CA PRO A 630 -8.90 39.22 10.32
C PRO A 630 -8.96 40.41 9.35
N PRO A 631 -8.44 40.31 8.11
CA PRO A 631 -8.58 41.38 7.12
C PRO A 631 -10.02 41.51 6.60
N SER A 632 -10.81 40.43 6.66
CA SER A 632 -12.23 40.42 6.31
C SER A 632 -13.05 41.25 7.31
N GLY A 633 -13.58 42.39 6.85
CA GLY A 633 -14.42 43.28 7.67
C GLY A 633 -13.66 44.30 8.51
N LEU A 634 -12.33 44.43 8.34
CA LEU A 634 -11.56 45.51 8.95
C LEU A 634 -11.87 46.83 8.24
N THR A 635 -12.38 47.83 8.98
CA THR A 635 -12.61 49.20 8.47
C THR A 635 -11.49 50.14 8.90
N ALA A 636 -11.27 51.24 8.16
CA ALA A 636 -10.28 52.28 8.52
C ALA A 636 -10.42 52.78 9.96
N ARG A 637 -11.67 52.95 10.44
CA ARG A 637 -11.95 53.35 11.83
C ARG A 637 -11.52 52.30 12.84
N GLN A 638 -11.87 51.03 12.62
CA GLN A 638 -11.45 49.92 13.50
C GLN A 638 -9.93 49.74 13.51
N ALA A 639 -9.27 49.92 12.36
CA ALA A 639 -7.81 49.86 12.25
C ALA A 639 -7.15 50.98 13.08
N VAL A 640 -7.62 52.23 12.97
CA VAL A 640 -7.13 53.36 13.79
C VAL A 640 -7.41 53.17 15.28
N ASP A 641 -8.62 52.75 15.65
CA ASP A 641 -8.96 52.49 17.06
C ASP A 641 -8.13 51.34 17.65
N ALA A 642 -7.80 50.32 16.84
CA ALA A 642 -6.91 49.24 17.23
C ALA A 642 -5.43 49.67 17.33
N LEU A 643 -4.95 50.52 16.40
CA LEU A 643 -3.62 51.14 16.48
C LEU A 643 -3.48 51.98 17.76
N ARG A 644 -4.44 52.86 18.06
CA ARG A 644 -4.45 53.67 19.29
C ARG A 644 -4.46 52.82 20.56
N ARG A 645 -5.27 51.75 20.60
CA ARG A 645 -5.32 50.83 21.75
C ARG A 645 -4.01 50.07 21.95
N ARG A 646 -3.33 49.69 20.87
CA ARG A 646 -2.09 48.88 20.91
C ARG A 646 -0.83 49.73 21.09
N TRP A 647 -0.83 50.96 20.56
CA TRP A 647 0.24 51.94 20.67
C TRP A 647 -0.33 53.32 21.06
N PRO A 648 -0.59 53.58 22.36
CA PRO A 648 -1.21 54.84 22.82
C PRO A 648 -0.39 56.12 22.57
N LYS A 649 0.89 55.98 22.18
CA LYS A 649 1.79 57.10 21.83
C LYS A 649 1.91 57.34 20.31
N MET A 650 1.16 56.60 19.49
CA MET A 650 1.20 56.73 18.03
C MET A 650 0.87 58.17 17.60
N PRO A 651 1.71 58.84 16.78
CA PRO A 651 1.43 60.19 16.32
C PRO A 651 0.10 60.29 15.57
N GLU A 652 -0.74 61.25 15.95
CA GLU A 652 -2.07 61.43 15.37
C GLU A 652 -2.01 61.68 13.85
N GLY A 653 -0.92 62.30 13.37
CA GLY A 653 -0.65 62.47 11.93
C GLY A 653 -0.55 61.15 11.15
N HIS A 654 0.02 60.09 11.73
CA HIS A 654 0.08 58.77 11.09
C HIS A 654 -1.30 58.11 11.04
N LEU A 655 -2.13 58.33 12.07
CA LEU A 655 -3.50 57.79 12.13
C LEU A 655 -4.43 58.47 11.12
N GLU A 656 -4.29 59.78 10.90
CA GLU A 656 -4.99 60.49 9.83
C GLU A 656 -4.47 60.09 8.44
N GLN A 657 -3.17 59.83 8.28
CA GLN A 657 -2.63 59.28 7.03
C GLN A 657 -3.20 57.89 6.70
N VAL A 658 -3.37 57.00 7.71
CA VAL A 658 -4.06 55.72 7.53
C VAL A 658 -5.47 55.93 6.98
N LYS A 659 -6.28 56.82 7.59
CA LYS A 659 -7.65 57.10 7.10
C LYS A 659 -7.65 57.66 5.69
N ARG A 660 -6.77 58.62 5.40
CA ARG A 660 -6.68 59.30 4.10
C ARG A 660 -6.34 58.31 2.98
N LEU A 661 -5.26 57.55 3.13
CA LEU A 661 -4.85 56.58 2.11
C LEU A 661 -5.85 55.43 1.97
N TRP A 662 -6.47 54.98 3.07
CA TRP A 662 -7.51 53.96 3.02
C TRP A 662 -8.76 54.43 2.25
N GLY A 663 -9.28 55.62 2.56
CA GLY A 663 -10.42 56.20 1.84
C GLY A 663 -10.11 56.53 0.38
N GLU A 664 -8.86 56.89 0.07
CA GLU A 664 -8.38 57.06 -1.30
C GLU A 664 -8.41 55.73 -2.07
N MET A 665 -7.95 54.64 -1.47
CA MET A 665 -7.99 53.29 -2.05
C MET A 665 -9.42 52.75 -2.23
N GLU A 666 -10.31 52.98 -1.27
CA GLU A 666 -11.74 52.61 -1.41
C GLU A 666 -12.42 53.39 -2.54
N ARG A 667 -12.15 54.70 -2.66
CA ARG A 667 -12.66 55.53 -3.77
C ARG A 667 -12.21 55.04 -5.14
N ILE A 668 -10.95 54.60 -5.28
CA ILE A 668 -10.45 53.97 -6.52
C ILE A 668 -11.18 52.65 -6.80
N ARG A 669 -11.31 51.80 -5.77
CA ARG A 669 -11.89 50.45 -5.88
C ARG A 669 -13.38 50.46 -6.24
N TYR A 670 -14.14 51.43 -5.76
CA TYR A 670 -15.60 51.50 -5.92
C TYR A 670 -16.09 52.61 -6.87
N ALA A 671 -15.27 53.62 -7.18
CA ALA A 671 -15.60 54.71 -8.10
C ALA A 671 -14.42 55.07 -9.06
N PRO A 672 -13.93 54.11 -9.86
CA PRO A 672 -12.72 54.28 -10.67
C PRO A 672 -12.83 55.34 -11.79
N THR A 673 -14.04 55.63 -12.27
CA THR A 673 -14.29 56.58 -13.37
C THR A 673 -14.18 58.05 -12.97
N THR A 674 -14.24 58.36 -11.67
CA THR A 674 -14.16 59.73 -11.14
C THR A 674 -12.74 60.22 -10.86
N VAL A 675 -11.71 59.38 -11.05
CA VAL A 675 -10.34 59.70 -10.66
C VAL A 675 -9.44 59.79 -11.91
N ARG A 676 -9.34 60.98 -12.51
CA ARG A 676 -8.66 61.19 -13.81
C ARG A 676 -7.13 61.28 -13.74
N ASP A 677 -6.58 61.80 -12.65
CA ASP A 677 -5.14 62.12 -12.53
C ASP A 677 -4.46 61.37 -11.37
N LEU A 678 -4.74 60.06 -11.21
CA LEU A 678 -4.15 59.29 -10.11
C LEU A 678 -2.93 58.46 -10.52
N ASP A 679 -1.80 58.79 -9.91
CA ASP A 679 -0.58 58.00 -10.02
C ASP A 679 -0.52 56.91 -8.93
N VAL A 680 -0.73 55.66 -9.34
CA VAL A 680 -0.60 54.48 -8.47
C VAL A 680 0.85 54.28 -7.98
N ALA A 681 1.86 54.83 -8.64
CA ALA A 681 3.23 54.84 -8.11
C ALA A 681 3.33 55.73 -6.87
N ASN A 682 2.78 56.95 -6.89
CA ASN A 682 2.75 57.84 -5.73
C ASN A 682 1.93 57.24 -4.57
N LEU A 683 0.79 56.61 -4.86
CA LEU A 683 0.00 55.89 -3.86
C LEU A 683 0.78 54.71 -3.23
N ARG A 684 1.53 53.96 -4.04
CA ARG A 684 2.38 52.86 -3.57
C ARG A 684 3.51 53.35 -2.65
N GLU A 685 4.23 54.41 -3.03
CA GLU A 685 5.29 54.96 -2.18
C GLU A 685 4.71 55.59 -0.90
N ALA A 686 3.58 56.30 -0.95
CA ALA A 686 2.91 56.84 0.24
C ALA A 686 2.46 55.74 1.22
N VAL A 687 1.96 54.60 0.72
CA VAL A 687 1.65 53.43 1.56
C VAL A 687 2.92 52.81 2.14
N LYS A 688 4.01 52.78 1.37
CA LYS A 688 5.31 52.26 1.84
C LYS A 688 5.91 53.12 2.96
N GLU A 689 5.94 54.44 2.77
CA GLU A 689 6.40 55.41 3.78
C GLU A 689 5.55 55.32 5.05
N LEU A 690 4.22 55.24 4.93
CA LEU A 690 3.33 55.06 6.06
C LEU A 690 3.61 53.75 6.82
N ILE A 691 3.88 52.64 6.13
CA ILE A 691 4.22 51.37 6.79
C ILE A 691 5.54 51.50 7.56
N VAL A 692 6.56 52.17 7.01
CA VAL A 692 7.82 52.44 7.71
C VAL A 692 7.60 53.33 8.94
N ALA A 693 6.88 54.43 8.79
CA ALA A 693 6.56 55.35 9.90
C ALA A 693 5.72 54.68 11.00
N LEU A 694 4.84 53.73 10.65
CA LEU A 694 4.09 52.91 11.60
C LEU A 694 4.95 51.84 12.28
N GLU A 695 5.99 51.29 11.63
CA GLU A 695 6.96 50.38 12.26
C GLU A 695 7.88 51.13 13.24
N GLU A 696 8.38 52.31 12.85
CA GLU A 696 9.22 53.17 13.69
C GLU A 696 8.46 53.64 14.94
N ALA A 697 7.20 54.08 14.79
CA ALA A 697 6.37 54.51 15.90
C ALA A 697 5.74 53.35 16.73
N ALA A 698 5.89 52.10 16.27
CA ALA A 698 5.44 50.89 16.98
C ALA A 698 6.57 50.16 17.73
N SER A 699 7.81 50.59 17.54
CA SER A 699 9.04 50.09 18.18
C SER A 699 9.30 50.77 19.52
#